data_AF-R1GT87-F1
#
_entry.id   AF-R1GT87-F1
#
_cell.length_a   1.000
_cell.length_b   1.000
_cell.length_c   1.000
_cell.angle_alpha   90.00
_cell.angle_beta   90.00
_cell.angle_gamma   90.00
#
_symmetry.space_group_name_H-M   'P 1'
#
loop_
_entity.id
_entity.type
_entity.pdbx_description
1 polymer ?
#
loop_
_entity_poly.entity_id
_entity_poly.type
_entity_poly.pdbx_seq_one_letter_code
_entity_poly.pdbx_strand_id
1 'polypeptide(L)'
;MSTRLAKKNARKNQPPRQQENHLNTVFSIYDEHLDYLYRQLARKTDKIEWVEQSYPLLSFGNISNIETADAWMLPADNDRNKTIAVDAAGILSLELGLVDGDSFYLQTGSMDINGLPLNKDAWRINGSHKYRVHLDAQFGEPRPDCAMFFIQYDEEKRIAHKYQQIYNGLNKIEFETAPDARYFSIALRLKGQGTLNIKPLKIIAEEMLPVNAIKLESCQSEEEIARIFELKAKALTVAFEKRIHALPDSPLVQKTNLEALKDKLALALYEKQQMEKSLYYRLGKTLAEAKRSKLAGLLSLPQKLIKIRAAKRKGKFDVPPMDNAIKQRLLEQVGIFNEARPNEEVTWPGFEPRARLRNQHINIVSISDKFTYECFRYEANFIPLTKKNWKEEIDAANPVLFFVESAWNGNDGEWTYTMASYKKHLGDPLRDAIKYCKSKNIPVVFWNKEDPTNYDVFIDVAADCDYIFTTDGNILDKYKSRVGHDRVYPLAFAAQPAIHNPIRDKRKKLPTYEICFAGSWYNNGHDTRRVQTEIVLDGAMHRELHVYDRMLHAKQHRESRIFPAKYQPFIVGSLNYDQMVTAYRQYKLFLNINTVQDSPTMFSRRVFEILACGTPVVSTHSDGMKAMLGEHVSIVADKNNAKLKN
;
A
#
# COMPACT_ATOMS: atom_id res chain seq x y z
N MET A 1 72.08 42.95 -23.05
CA MET A 1 71.13 43.88 -22.40
C MET A 1 70.02 44.31 -23.37
N SER A 2 69.32 43.37 -24.00
CA SER A 2 68.09 43.66 -24.74
C SER A 2 67.41 42.34 -25.03
N THR A 3 66.16 42.20 -24.58
CA THR A 3 65.13 41.15 -24.87
C THR A 3 64.33 40.69 -23.65
N ARG A 4 64.58 41.22 -22.44
CA ARG A 4 63.63 41.11 -21.30
C ARG A 4 62.51 42.17 -21.30
N LEU A 5 62.57 43.16 -22.19
CA LEU A 5 61.58 44.25 -22.31
C LEU A 5 60.53 44.08 -23.41
N ALA A 6 60.68 43.12 -24.33
CA ALA A 6 59.73 42.94 -25.44
C ALA A 6 58.52 42.05 -25.11
N LYS A 7 58.59 41.19 -24.08
CA LYS A 7 57.46 40.31 -23.68
C LYS A 7 56.50 40.94 -22.66
N LYS A 8 56.76 42.17 -22.20
CA LYS A 8 55.91 42.85 -21.19
C LYS A 8 54.73 43.64 -21.77
N ASN A 9 54.71 43.87 -23.09
CA ASN A 9 53.68 44.69 -23.75
C ASN A 9 52.65 43.92 -24.60
N ALA A 10 52.74 42.59 -24.73
CA ALA A 10 51.76 41.79 -25.49
C ALA A 10 50.63 41.17 -24.62
N ARG A 11 50.63 41.40 -23.30
CA ARG A 11 49.62 40.86 -22.37
C ARG A 11 48.60 41.89 -21.87
N LYS A 12 48.61 43.11 -22.39
CA LYS A 12 47.73 44.20 -21.92
C LYS A 12 46.43 44.38 -22.71
N ASN A 13 46.25 43.72 -23.87
CA ASN A 13 45.08 43.89 -24.73
C ASN A 13 44.42 42.55 -25.13
N GLN A 14 44.01 41.75 -24.15
CA GLN A 14 42.93 40.78 -24.34
C GLN A 14 41.78 41.18 -23.41
N PRO A 15 40.53 41.29 -23.90
CA PRO A 15 39.40 41.36 -22.98
C PRO A 15 39.43 40.12 -22.10
N PRO A 16 39.05 40.20 -20.82
CA PRO A 16 38.98 39.02 -19.99
C PRO A 16 38.05 38.03 -20.70
N ARG A 17 38.59 36.89 -21.11
CA ARG A 17 37.78 35.68 -21.31
C ARG A 17 36.91 35.62 -20.06
N GLN A 18 35.59 35.68 -20.23
CA GLN A 18 34.66 35.27 -19.19
C GLN A 18 35.17 33.91 -18.74
N GLN A 19 35.79 33.88 -17.55
CA GLN A 19 35.91 32.66 -16.80
C GLN A 19 34.45 32.29 -16.55
N GLU A 20 33.89 31.46 -17.43
CA GLU A 20 32.78 30.59 -17.05
C GLU A 20 33.20 30.01 -15.71
N ASN A 21 32.48 30.47 -14.70
CA ASN A 21 32.94 30.41 -13.33
C ASN A 21 32.90 28.93 -12.96
N HIS A 22 34.04 28.24 -13.12
CA HIS A 22 34.15 26.79 -12.98
C HIS A 22 33.62 26.35 -11.61
N LEU A 23 33.70 27.26 -10.62
CA LEU A 23 33.09 27.18 -9.31
C LEU A 23 31.55 27.12 -9.36
N ASN A 24 30.85 27.97 -10.10
CA ASN A 24 29.38 27.90 -10.22
C ASN A 24 28.92 26.57 -10.83
N THR A 25 29.63 26.04 -11.84
CA THR A 25 29.32 24.72 -12.44
C THR A 25 29.62 23.57 -11.46
N VAL A 26 30.73 23.64 -10.73
CA VAL A 26 31.07 22.63 -9.71
C VAL A 26 30.07 22.69 -8.55
N PHE A 27 29.70 23.89 -8.09
CA PHE A 27 28.77 24.09 -6.98
C PHE A 27 27.31 23.77 -7.31
N SER A 28 26.85 23.93 -8.56
CA SER A 28 25.49 23.50 -8.95
C SER A 28 25.34 21.97 -8.87
N ILE A 29 26.38 21.22 -9.27
CA ILE A 29 26.44 19.76 -9.13
C ILE A 29 26.41 19.34 -7.65
N TYR A 30 27.14 20.06 -6.79
CA TYR A 30 27.11 19.80 -5.35
C TYR A 30 25.76 20.16 -4.71
N ASP A 31 25.10 21.26 -5.13
CA ASP A 31 23.80 21.67 -4.59
C ASP A 31 22.70 20.67 -4.97
N GLU A 32 22.68 20.18 -6.22
CA GLU A 32 21.75 19.11 -6.64
C GLU A 32 21.95 17.80 -5.87
N HIS A 33 23.20 17.38 -5.66
CA HIS A 33 23.50 16.19 -4.85
C HIS A 33 23.15 16.36 -3.37
N LEU A 34 23.39 17.54 -2.80
CA LEU A 34 23.06 17.84 -1.41
C LEU A 34 21.55 17.84 -1.19
N ASP A 35 20.82 18.44 -2.13
CA ASP A 35 19.36 18.52 -2.11
C ASP A 35 18.74 17.13 -2.30
N TYR A 36 19.28 16.33 -3.22
CA TYR A 36 18.89 14.92 -3.39
C TYR A 36 19.10 14.11 -2.09
N LEU A 37 20.28 14.20 -1.46
CA LEU A 37 20.58 13.49 -0.21
C LEU A 37 19.67 13.93 0.94
N TYR A 38 19.41 15.23 1.07
CA TYR A 38 18.52 15.77 2.09
C TYR A 38 17.08 15.27 1.91
N ARG A 39 16.56 15.25 0.68
CA ARG A 39 15.23 14.70 0.34
C ARG A 39 15.11 13.23 0.68
N GLN A 40 16.11 12.41 0.32
CA GLN A 40 16.13 10.99 0.66
C GLN A 40 16.10 10.74 2.19
N LEU A 41 16.69 11.65 2.96
CA LEU A 41 16.73 11.58 4.42
C LEU A 41 15.42 12.07 5.08
N ALA A 42 14.84 13.18 4.62
CA ALA A 42 13.57 13.72 5.11
C ALA A 42 12.39 12.75 4.87
N ARG A 43 12.35 12.13 3.69
CA ARG A 43 11.35 11.12 3.31
C ARG A 43 11.28 9.93 4.26
N LYS A 44 12.41 9.52 4.84
CA LYS A 44 12.46 8.40 5.79
C LYS A 44 12.02 8.76 7.22
N THR A 45 11.52 9.98 7.45
CA THR A 45 11.10 10.47 8.78
C THR A 45 9.65 10.94 8.86
N ASP A 46 8.83 10.74 7.81
CA ASP A 46 7.39 11.08 7.75
C ASP A 46 7.05 12.54 8.14
N LYS A 47 7.94 13.49 7.82
CA LYS A 47 7.75 14.93 8.06
C LYS A 47 7.64 15.72 6.75
N ILE A 48 6.72 15.29 5.88
CA ILE A 48 6.45 15.92 4.59
C ILE A 48 5.13 16.70 4.68
N GLU A 49 5.17 17.99 4.37
CA GLU A 49 3.96 18.76 4.11
C GLU A 49 3.59 18.63 2.62
N TRP A 50 2.30 18.42 2.37
CA TRP A 50 1.75 18.29 1.03
C TRP A 50 1.01 19.58 0.69
N VAL A 51 1.49 20.31 -0.30
CA VAL A 51 0.99 21.64 -0.66
C VAL A 51 0.34 21.61 -2.04
N GLU A 52 -0.91 22.06 -2.10
CA GLU A 52 -1.67 22.15 -3.35
C GLU A 52 -0.97 23.12 -4.31
N GLN A 53 -0.69 22.63 -5.51
CA GLN A 53 -0.01 23.38 -6.56
C GLN A 53 -1.06 23.99 -7.48
N SER A 54 -0.87 25.28 -7.79
CA SER A 54 -1.76 25.99 -8.70
C SER A 54 -1.30 25.83 -10.14
N TYR A 55 -2.11 25.15 -10.94
CA TYR A 55 -1.92 25.02 -12.38
C TYR A 55 -3.16 25.56 -13.11
N PRO A 56 -3.02 26.59 -13.96
CA PRO A 56 -4.17 27.32 -14.51
C PRO A 56 -5.01 26.48 -15.49
N LEU A 57 -4.41 25.46 -16.11
CA LEU A 57 -5.01 24.64 -17.16
C LEU A 57 -5.46 23.24 -16.69
N LEU A 58 -5.55 23.01 -15.37
CA LEU A 58 -6.09 21.74 -14.83
C LEU A 58 -7.61 21.67 -14.89
N SER A 59 -8.29 22.81 -14.92
CA SER A 59 -9.75 22.83 -15.06
C SER A 59 -10.14 22.37 -16.46
N PHE A 60 -11.28 21.68 -16.57
CA PHE A 60 -11.82 21.24 -17.86
C PHE A 60 -12.53 22.38 -18.62
N GLY A 61 -12.41 23.64 -18.18
CA GLY A 61 -13.22 24.77 -18.66
C GLY A 61 -13.05 25.14 -20.14
N ASN A 62 -12.01 24.63 -20.80
CA ASN A 62 -11.80 24.81 -22.24
C ASN A 62 -11.38 23.49 -22.87
N ILE A 63 -12.12 23.04 -23.88
CA ILE A 63 -11.85 21.80 -24.63
C ILE A 63 -11.83 22.15 -26.12
N SER A 64 -10.78 21.76 -26.82
CA SER A 64 -10.56 22.08 -28.24
C SER A 64 -10.18 20.84 -29.05
N ASN A 65 -10.77 20.72 -30.24
CA ASN A 65 -10.37 19.77 -31.28
C ASN A 65 -9.37 20.38 -32.28
N ILE A 66 -8.87 21.58 -32.02
CA ILE A 66 -7.82 22.28 -32.79
C ILE A 66 -6.67 22.61 -31.86
N GLU A 67 -5.42 22.43 -32.31
CA GLU A 67 -4.24 22.58 -31.46
C GLU A 67 -4.14 24.00 -30.87
N THR A 68 -4.24 24.08 -29.54
CA THR A 68 -4.25 25.33 -28.77
C THR A 68 -3.47 25.18 -27.47
N ALA A 69 -2.89 26.27 -26.99
CA ALA A 69 -2.00 26.25 -25.83
C ALA A 69 -2.73 26.30 -24.46
N ASP A 70 -4.03 26.54 -24.46
CA ASP A 70 -4.86 26.91 -23.32
C ASP A 70 -6.17 26.10 -23.21
N ALA A 71 -6.18 24.88 -23.76
CA ALA A 71 -7.33 23.97 -23.68
C ALA A 71 -6.90 22.52 -23.40
N TRP A 72 -7.86 21.71 -22.95
CA TRP A 72 -7.78 20.27 -23.08
C TRP A 72 -8.04 19.88 -24.53
N MET A 73 -7.09 19.18 -25.09
CA MET A 73 -6.99 18.78 -26.48
C MET A 73 -7.71 17.47 -26.73
N LEU A 74 -8.47 17.41 -27.82
CA LEU A 74 -9.09 16.22 -28.39
C LEU A 74 -8.38 15.88 -29.71
N PRO A 75 -7.31 15.05 -29.71
CA PRO A 75 -6.46 14.85 -30.89
C PRO A 75 -7.10 14.01 -32.02
N ALA A 76 -8.20 13.32 -31.74
CA ALA A 76 -8.89 12.46 -32.70
C ALA A 76 -10.37 12.85 -32.79
N ASP A 77 -10.82 13.20 -33.99
CA ASP A 77 -12.22 13.42 -34.31
C ASP A 77 -12.93 12.07 -34.48
N ASN A 78 -13.31 11.47 -33.34
CA ASN A 78 -14.32 10.42 -33.27
C ASN A 78 -15.65 11.03 -32.83
N ASP A 79 -16.13 12.11 -33.46
CA ASP A 79 -17.41 12.78 -33.10
C ASP A 79 -18.63 11.86 -33.16
N ARG A 80 -18.47 10.63 -33.67
CA ARG A 80 -19.51 9.61 -33.64
C ARG A 80 -19.40 8.83 -32.33
N ASN A 81 -20.43 8.99 -31.48
CA ASN A 81 -20.72 8.22 -30.26
C ASN A 81 -20.05 8.68 -28.96
N LYS A 82 -19.92 10.00 -28.73
CA LYS A 82 -19.66 10.54 -27.40
C LYS A 82 -20.25 11.94 -27.23
N THR A 83 -20.61 12.31 -26.01
CA THR A 83 -20.99 13.67 -25.62
C THR A 83 -20.09 14.13 -24.50
N ILE A 84 -19.56 15.34 -24.62
CA ILE A 84 -18.66 15.97 -23.65
C ILE A 84 -19.29 17.29 -23.24
N ALA A 85 -19.52 17.47 -21.94
CA ALA A 85 -20.04 18.70 -21.38
C ALA A 85 -19.23 19.10 -20.14
N VAL A 86 -19.08 20.39 -19.91
CA VAL A 86 -18.44 20.91 -18.70
C VAL A 86 -19.40 21.91 -18.07
N ASP A 87 -19.74 21.70 -16.81
CA ASP A 87 -20.67 22.57 -16.09
C ASP A 87 -19.98 23.81 -15.51
N ALA A 88 -20.77 24.71 -14.91
CA ALA A 88 -20.27 25.93 -14.29
C ALA A 88 -19.36 25.69 -13.06
N ALA A 89 -19.36 24.48 -12.50
CA ALA A 89 -18.46 24.07 -11.42
C ALA A 89 -17.16 23.42 -11.96
N GLY A 90 -16.99 23.34 -13.28
CA GLY A 90 -15.85 22.74 -13.95
C GLY A 90 -15.88 21.21 -13.93
N ILE A 91 -17.02 20.59 -13.65
CA ILE A 91 -17.18 19.14 -13.69
C ILE A 91 -17.31 18.71 -15.14
N LEU A 92 -16.40 17.83 -15.56
CA LEU A 92 -16.43 17.19 -16.86
C LEU A 92 -17.43 16.04 -16.84
N SER A 93 -18.47 16.12 -17.65
CA SER A 93 -19.49 15.08 -17.85
C SER A 93 -19.32 14.44 -19.22
N LEU A 94 -19.23 13.12 -19.26
CA LEU A 94 -18.99 12.33 -20.46
C LEU A 94 -20.08 11.28 -20.60
N GLU A 95 -20.67 11.19 -21.79
CA GLU A 95 -21.54 10.09 -22.20
C GLU A 95 -20.88 9.39 -23.39
N LEU A 96 -20.60 8.09 -23.24
CA LEU A 96 -19.79 7.33 -24.18
C LEU A 96 -20.62 6.20 -24.80
N GLY A 97 -20.58 6.11 -26.13
CA GLY A 97 -21.14 5.02 -26.93
C GLY A 97 -20.07 4.37 -27.82
N LEU A 98 -18.83 4.26 -27.33
CA LEU A 98 -17.71 3.79 -28.13
C LEU A 98 -17.87 2.29 -28.45
N VAL A 99 -17.52 1.89 -29.66
CA VAL A 99 -17.58 0.49 -30.11
C VAL A 99 -16.35 -0.25 -29.57
N ASP A 100 -16.44 -1.57 -29.40
CA ASP A 100 -15.35 -2.39 -28.90
C ASP A 100 -14.06 -2.22 -29.71
N GLY A 101 -13.07 -1.59 -29.08
CA GLY A 101 -11.77 -1.28 -29.68
C GLY A 101 -11.49 0.21 -29.76
N ASP A 102 -12.52 1.04 -29.80
CA ASP A 102 -12.39 2.49 -29.89
C ASP A 102 -11.94 3.09 -28.55
N SER A 103 -11.07 4.09 -28.64
CA SER A 103 -10.73 4.95 -27.51
C SER A 103 -10.50 6.36 -28.00
N PHE A 104 -10.72 7.34 -27.13
CA PHE A 104 -10.27 8.70 -27.39
C PHE A 104 -9.45 9.22 -26.21
N TYR A 105 -8.68 10.26 -26.50
CA TYR A 105 -7.85 10.95 -25.53
C TYR A 105 -8.36 12.36 -25.32
N LEU A 106 -8.45 12.76 -24.06
CA LEU A 106 -8.58 14.14 -23.66
C LEU A 106 -7.28 14.51 -22.93
N GLN A 107 -6.45 15.36 -23.52
CA GLN A 107 -5.07 15.57 -23.04
C GLN A 107 -4.69 17.05 -22.95
N THR A 108 -3.60 17.36 -22.25
CA THR A 108 -3.10 18.73 -22.11
C THR A 108 -1.75 18.91 -22.78
N GLY A 109 -1.30 20.17 -22.92
CA GLY A 109 0.02 20.51 -23.41
C GLY A 109 0.15 20.59 -24.94
N SER A 110 -0.10 19.50 -25.68
CA SER A 110 -0.05 19.44 -27.15
C SER A 110 -0.95 18.33 -27.68
N MET A 111 -1.30 18.34 -28.98
CA MET A 111 -1.93 17.17 -29.63
C MET A 111 -0.94 16.02 -29.84
N ASP A 112 0.33 16.32 -30.09
CA ASP A 112 1.37 15.29 -30.15
C ASP A 112 1.80 14.97 -28.72
N ILE A 113 1.46 13.78 -28.27
CA ILE A 113 1.81 13.28 -26.95
C ILE A 113 3.34 13.20 -26.73
N ASN A 114 4.12 13.10 -27.82
CA ASN A 114 5.57 13.13 -27.77
C ASN A 114 6.15 14.54 -27.92
N GLY A 115 5.33 15.49 -28.38
CA GLY A 115 5.65 16.90 -28.48
C GLY A 115 5.65 17.60 -27.12
N LEU A 116 6.46 18.65 -27.01
CA LEU A 116 6.51 19.47 -25.80
C LEU A 116 5.20 20.25 -25.61
N PRO A 117 4.78 20.54 -24.36
CA PRO A 117 3.65 21.43 -24.13
C PRO A 117 3.83 22.78 -24.82
N LEU A 118 2.81 23.24 -25.54
CA LEU A 118 2.81 24.52 -26.26
C LEU A 118 3.02 25.69 -25.30
N ASN A 119 2.33 25.66 -24.15
CA ASN A 119 2.55 26.59 -23.04
C ASN A 119 3.44 25.93 -21.98
N LYS A 120 4.75 25.93 -22.21
CA LYS A 120 5.73 25.35 -21.28
C LYS A 120 5.60 25.88 -19.85
N ASP A 121 5.32 27.18 -19.69
CA ASP A 121 5.24 27.81 -18.37
C ASP A 121 4.02 27.36 -17.57
N ALA A 122 2.87 27.12 -18.22
CA ALA A 122 1.67 26.59 -17.56
C ALA A 122 1.81 25.12 -17.12
N TRP A 123 2.83 24.42 -17.60
CA TRP A 123 3.02 22.98 -17.42
C TRP A 123 4.38 22.64 -16.79
N ARG A 124 4.99 23.58 -16.09
CA ARG A 124 6.27 23.35 -15.39
C ARG A 124 6.13 22.36 -14.25
N ILE A 125 7.14 21.52 -14.10
CA ILE A 125 7.27 20.59 -12.99
C ILE A 125 8.73 20.50 -12.57
N ASN A 126 8.97 20.22 -11.30
CA ASN A 126 10.32 20.04 -10.81
C ASN A 126 10.71 18.57 -10.93
N GLY A 127 11.90 18.29 -11.48
CA GLY A 127 12.47 16.94 -11.52
C GLY A 127 12.85 16.43 -10.12
N SER A 128 12.87 15.11 -9.92
CA SER A 128 13.13 14.47 -8.61
C SER A 128 12.15 14.88 -7.48
N HIS A 129 10.93 15.27 -7.82
CA HIS A 129 9.88 15.62 -6.85
C HIS A 129 8.73 14.62 -6.90
N LYS A 130 8.07 14.46 -5.75
CA LYS A 130 6.88 13.63 -5.66
C LYS A 130 5.64 14.51 -5.72
N TYR A 131 4.73 14.13 -6.59
CA TYR A 131 3.45 14.78 -6.80
C TYR A 131 2.32 13.78 -6.56
N ARG A 132 1.16 14.31 -6.21
CA ARG A 132 -0.08 13.56 -6.07
C ARG A 132 -1.18 14.30 -6.80
N VAL A 133 -1.90 13.60 -7.66
CA VAL A 133 -3.11 14.13 -8.29
C VAL A 133 -4.33 13.58 -7.59
N HIS A 134 -5.23 14.47 -7.18
CA HIS A 134 -6.55 14.12 -6.70
C HIS A 134 -7.54 14.26 -7.85
N LEU A 135 -8.21 13.16 -8.17
CA LEU A 135 -9.23 13.06 -9.21
C LEU A 135 -10.45 12.36 -8.60
N ASP A 136 -11.56 13.08 -8.46
CA ASP A 136 -12.83 12.52 -7.99
C ASP A 136 -13.71 12.21 -9.20
N ALA A 137 -14.01 10.93 -9.39
CA ALA A 137 -14.74 10.42 -10.55
C ALA A 137 -16.02 9.70 -10.13
N GLN A 138 -17.10 9.91 -10.87
CA GLN A 138 -18.36 9.20 -10.69
C GLN A 138 -18.75 8.49 -11.99
N PHE A 139 -18.74 7.16 -11.98
CA PHE A 139 -19.15 6.34 -13.13
C PHE A 139 -20.65 6.02 -13.05
N GLY A 140 -21.30 5.94 -14.21
CA GLY A 140 -22.64 5.37 -14.35
C GLY A 140 -22.62 3.90 -14.74
N GLU A 141 -23.78 3.38 -15.11
CA GLU A 141 -23.99 2.01 -15.57
C GLU A 141 -24.52 2.02 -17.02
N PRO A 142 -23.87 1.33 -17.98
CA PRO A 142 -22.62 0.57 -17.84
C PRO A 142 -21.43 1.47 -17.49
N ARG A 143 -20.38 0.90 -16.89
CA ARG A 143 -19.18 1.65 -16.49
C ARG A 143 -18.18 1.75 -17.66
N PRO A 144 -17.86 2.95 -18.17
CA PRO A 144 -16.79 3.11 -19.14
C PRO A 144 -15.40 2.92 -18.49
N ASP A 145 -14.42 2.62 -19.32
CA ASP A 145 -13.01 2.51 -18.92
C ASP A 145 -12.32 3.88 -19.03
N CYS A 146 -11.59 4.27 -17.98
CA CYS A 146 -10.85 5.53 -17.95
C CYS A 146 -9.48 5.33 -17.30
N ALA A 147 -8.41 5.73 -17.99
CA ALA A 147 -7.05 5.72 -17.47
C ALA A 147 -6.43 7.12 -17.60
N MET A 148 -5.73 7.58 -16.56
CA MET A 148 -4.98 8.83 -16.59
C MET A 148 -3.49 8.57 -16.76
N PHE A 149 -2.87 9.31 -17.67
CA PHE A 149 -1.45 9.30 -17.98
C PHE A 149 -0.83 10.62 -17.52
N PHE A 150 0.32 10.51 -16.87
CA PHE A 150 1.22 11.61 -16.51
C PHE A 150 2.45 11.48 -17.35
N ILE A 151 2.69 12.47 -18.19
CA ILE A 151 3.74 12.42 -19.20
C ILE A 151 4.75 13.49 -18.83
N GLN A 152 6.02 13.11 -18.83
CA GLN A 152 7.11 13.96 -18.36
C GLN A 152 8.02 14.28 -19.53
N TYR A 153 8.49 15.52 -19.57
CA TYR A 153 9.34 16.06 -20.62
C TYR A 153 10.57 16.72 -20.01
N ASP A 154 11.72 16.55 -20.66
CA ASP A 154 12.88 17.43 -20.46
C ASP A 154 12.71 18.70 -21.32
N GLU A 155 13.81 19.42 -21.61
CA GLU A 155 13.76 20.62 -22.44
C GLU A 155 13.47 20.39 -23.93
N GLU A 156 13.73 19.18 -24.42
CA GLU A 156 13.77 18.81 -25.84
C GLU A 156 12.68 17.80 -26.22
N LYS A 157 12.34 16.86 -25.33
CA LYS A 157 11.51 15.69 -25.66
C LYS A 157 10.77 15.10 -24.45
N ARG A 158 9.85 14.19 -24.76
CA ARG A 158 9.25 13.28 -23.77
C ARG A 158 10.31 12.31 -23.24
N ILE A 159 10.36 12.15 -21.91
CA ILE A 159 11.35 11.30 -21.23
C ILE A 159 10.72 10.12 -20.50
N ALA A 160 9.51 10.28 -19.95
CA ALA A 160 8.86 9.25 -19.17
C ALA A 160 7.34 9.41 -19.20
N HIS A 161 6.62 8.36 -18.80
CA HIS A 161 5.23 8.50 -18.41
C HIS A 161 4.87 7.50 -17.31
N LYS A 162 3.81 7.80 -16.58
CA LYS A 162 3.16 6.90 -15.64
C LYS A 162 1.67 6.90 -15.96
N TYR A 163 0.99 5.77 -15.80
CA TYR A 163 -0.46 5.72 -15.97
C TYR A 163 -1.12 5.01 -14.80
N GLN A 164 -2.40 5.29 -14.59
CA GLN A 164 -3.22 4.70 -13.54
C GLN A 164 -4.68 4.60 -14.01
N GLN A 165 -5.33 3.46 -13.74
CA GLN A 165 -6.76 3.29 -13.98
C GLN A 165 -7.57 4.13 -12.97
N ILE A 166 -8.64 4.75 -13.43
CA ILE A 166 -9.54 5.58 -12.63
C ILE A 166 -10.73 4.75 -12.15
N TYR A 167 -11.02 4.87 -10.85
CA TYR A 167 -12.12 4.18 -10.18
C TYR A 167 -13.15 5.17 -9.65
N ASN A 168 -14.34 4.67 -9.30
CA ASN A 168 -15.39 5.46 -8.68
C ASN A 168 -14.93 6.06 -7.33
N GLY A 169 -15.21 7.33 -7.09
CA GLY A 169 -14.79 8.10 -5.92
C GLY A 169 -13.44 8.83 -6.08
N LEU A 170 -12.81 9.17 -4.95
CA LEU A 170 -11.57 9.93 -4.91
C LEU A 170 -10.33 9.06 -5.22
N ASN A 171 -9.72 9.29 -6.37
CA ASN A 171 -8.45 8.71 -6.80
C ASN A 171 -7.30 9.62 -6.35
N LYS A 172 -6.32 9.06 -5.65
CA LYS A 172 -5.09 9.76 -5.22
C LYS A 172 -3.89 9.14 -5.93
N ILE A 173 -3.45 9.78 -7.00
CA ILE A 173 -2.49 9.19 -7.94
C ILE A 173 -1.13 9.83 -7.72
N GLU A 174 -0.22 9.08 -7.11
CA GLU A 174 1.12 9.54 -6.82
C GLU A 174 2.07 9.25 -7.98
N PHE A 175 2.93 10.21 -8.31
CA PHE A 175 4.00 10.04 -9.28
C PHE A 175 5.25 10.78 -8.83
N GLU A 176 6.40 10.24 -9.22
CA GLU A 176 7.71 10.85 -9.00
C GLU A 176 8.25 11.27 -10.36
N THR A 177 8.79 12.49 -10.42
CA THR A 177 9.36 13.03 -11.65
C THR A 177 10.80 12.55 -11.83
N ALA A 178 11.17 12.24 -13.07
CA ALA A 178 12.54 11.99 -13.44
C ALA A 178 13.43 13.21 -13.12
N PRO A 179 14.73 13.04 -12.86
CA PRO A 179 15.60 14.16 -12.45
C PRO A 179 15.65 15.33 -13.44
N ASP A 180 15.59 15.00 -14.71
CA ASP A 180 15.62 15.89 -15.87
C ASP A 180 14.23 16.41 -16.28
N ALA A 181 13.16 15.99 -15.59
CA ALA A 181 11.82 16.48 -15.89
C ALA A 181 11.73 18.00 -15.64
N ARG A 182 11.24 18.72 -16.64
CA ARG A 182 10.98 20.17 -16.62
C ARG A 182 9.52 20.50 -16.87
N TYR A 183 8.84 19.69 -17.66
CA TYR A 183 7.43 19.87 -17.99
C TYR A 183 6.65 18.57 -17.85
N PHE A 184 5.33 18.70 -17.74
CA PHE A 184 4.44 17.54 -17.76
C PHE A 184 3.15 17.83 -18.51
N SER A 185 2.49 16.77 -18.96
CA SER A 185 1.13 16.84 -19.47
C SER A 185 0.30 15.71 -18.88
N ILE A 186 -1.02 15.86 -18.94
CA ILE A 186 -1.99 14.87 -18.49
C ILE A 186 -2.77 14.40 -19.69
N ALA A 187 -3.01 13.09 -19.81
CA ALA A 187 -3.94 12.54 -20.79
C ALA A 187 -4.92 11.57 -20.12
N LEU A 188 -6.20 11.74 -20.40
CA LEU A 188 -7.27 10.81 -20.04
C LEU A 188 -7.59 9.97 -21.27
N ARG A 189 -7.36 8.66 -21.18
CA ARG A 189 -7.79 7.69 -22.19
C ARG A 189 -9.13 7.11 -21.78
N LEU A 190 -10.12 7.21 -22.66
CA LEU A 190 -11.48 6.72 -22.43
C LEU A 190 -11.86 5.64 -23.44
N LYS A 191 -12.53 4.59 -22.97
CA LYS A 191 -12.99 3.45 -23.78
C LYS A 191 -14.34 2.92 -23.27
N GLY A 192 -15.11 2.28 -24.15
CA GLY A 192 -16.34 1.59 -23.80
C GLY A 192 -17.57 2.49 -23.74
N GLN A 193 -18.61 2.01 -23.05
CA GLN A 193 -19.93 2.63 -23.04
C GLN A 193 -20.33 3.07 -21.63
N GLY A 194 -21.14 4.13 -21.56
CA GLY A 194 -21.74 4.65 -20.33
C GLY A 194 -21.31 6.06 -19.97
N THR A 195 -21.56 6.47 -18.73
CA THR A 195 -21.35 7.85 -18.29
C THR A 195 -20.22 7.99 -17.27
N LEU A 196 -19.51 9.12 -17.31
CA LEU A 196 -18.44 9.46 -16.38
C LEU A 196 -18.43 10.96 -16.06
N ASN A 197 -18.51 11.29 -14.77
CA ASN A 197 -18.33 12.65 -14.28
C ASN A 197 -16.98 12.77 -13.55
N ILE A 198 -16.18 13.80 -13.85
CA ILE A 198 -14.88 14.05 -13.21
C ILE A 198 -14.85 15.47 -12.68
N LYS A 199 -14.61 15.63 -11.37
CA LYS A 199 -14.40 16.95 -10.76
C LYS A 199 -13.04 17.54 -11.17
N PRO A 200 -12.85 18.87 -11.12
CA PRO A 200 -11.57 19.51 -11.42
C PRO A 200 -10.40 18.85 -10.70
N LEU A 201 -9.32 18.60 -11.46
CA LEU A 201 -8.12 17.96 -10.92
C LEU A 201 -7.41 18.88 -9.94
N LYS A 202 -6.83 18.28 -8.90
CA LYS A 202 -5.88 18.98 -8.02
C LYS A 202 -4.54 18.29 -8.04
N ILE A 203 -3.47 19.06 -8.19
CA ILE A 203 -2.11 18.56 -8.02
C ILE A 203 -1.59 19.05 -6.69
N ILE A 204 -0.94 18.17 -5.95
CA ILE A 204 -0.34 18.45 -4.66
C ILE A 204 1.11 17.98 -4.73
N ALA A 205 2.05 18.86 -4.40
CA ALA A 205 3.46 18.52 -4.36
C ALA A 205 3.92 18.32 -2.91
N GLU A 206 4.95 17.49 -2.75
CA GLU A 206 5.80 17.49 -1.56
C GLU A 206 6.53 18.85 -1.48
N GLU A 207 6.28 19.65 -0.44
CA GLU A 207 7.06 20.86 -0.13
C GLU A 207 7.97 20.62 1.08
N MET A 208 9.20 21.14 0.99
CA MET A 208 10.17 21.08 2.08
C MET A 208 9.94 22.22 3.07
N LEU A 209 10.16 21.94 4.37
CA LEU A 209 10.38 22.99 5.39
C LEU A 209 11.46 23.98 4.89
N PRO A 210 11.40 25.27 5.30
CA PRO A 210 11.99 26.40 4.58
C PRO A 210 13.53 26.41 4.64
N VAL A 211 14.16 25.58 3.82
CA VAL A 211 15.59 25.66 3.46
C VAL A 211 15.74 26.16 2.01
N ASN A 212 14.63 26.21 1.26
CA ASN A 212 14.58 26.55 -0.17
C ASN A 212 14.48 28.06 -0.49
N ALA A 213 14.66 28.97 0.47
CA ALA A 213 14.60 30.40 0.13
C ALA A 213 15.84 30.90 -0.63
N ILE A 214 16.92 30.12 -0.74
CA ILE A 214 18.21 30.61 -1.25
C ILE A 214 18.76 29.68 -2.32
N LYS A 215 18.58 30.08 -3.58
CA LYS A 215 19.24 29.49 -4.74
C LYS A 215 20.63 30.12 -4.90
N LEU A 216 21.66 29.32 -5.15
CA LEU A 216 23.04 29.83 -5.38
C LEU A 216 23.11 30.79 -6.58
N GLU A 217 22.13 30.69 -7.48
CA GLU A 217 21.90 31.55 -8.64
C GLU A 217 21.81 33.05 -8.29
N SER A 218 21.41 33.41 -7.06
CA SER A 218 21.27 34.80 -6.62
C SER A 218 22.49 35.38 -5.89
N CYS A 219 23.55 34.60 -5.71
CA CYS A 219 24.71 35.02 -4.92
C CYS A 219 25.72 35.75 -5.79
N GLN A 220 26.22 36.91 -5.32
CA GLN A 220 27.10 37.77 -6.13
C GLN A 220 28.57 37.70 -5.72
N SER A 221 28.92 36.96 -4.66
CA SER A 221 30.30 36.84 -4.18
C SER A 221 30.65 35.43 -3.69
N GLU A 222 31.95 35.09 -3.73
CA GLU A 222 32.47 33.81 -3.21
C GLU A 222 32.20 33.65 -1.70
N GLU A 223 32.23 34.75 -0.94
CA GLU A 223 31.97 34.75 0.51
C GLU A 223 30.50 34.44 0.82
N GLU A 224 29.58 34.90 -0.02
CA GLU A 224 28.14 34.64 0.12
C GLU A 224 27.82 33.18 -0.20
N ILE A 225 28.42 32.65 -1.27
CA ILE A 225 28.34 31.22 -1.66
C ILE A 225 28.89 30.34 -0.53
N ALA A 226 30.09 30.64 -0.01
CA ALA A 226 30.71 29.87 1.07
C ALA A 226 29.85 29.88 2.34
N ARG A 227 29.27 31.03 2.70
CA ARG A 227 28.39 31.16 3.88
C ARG A 227 27.09 30.37 3.73
N ILE A 228 26.48 30.39 2.55
CA ILE A 228 25.26 29.61 2.27
C ILE A 228 25.56 28.11 2.26
N PHE A 229 26.70 27.72 1.68
CA PHE A 229 27.16 26.34 1.72
C PHE A 229 27.41 25.86 3.15
N GLU A 230 28.02 26.70 4.00
CA GLU A 230 28.24 26.39 5.42
C GLU A 230 26.93 26.22 6.19
N LEU A 231 25.91 27.04 5.90
CA LEU A 231 24.57 26.92 6.49
C LEU A 231 23.86 25.63 6.04
N LYS A 232 23.91 25.31 4.74
CA LYS A 232 23.35 24.06 4.18
C LYS A 232 24.09 22.83 4.72
N ALA A 233 25.42 22.88 4.81
CA ALA A 233 26.24 21.82 5.39
C ALA A 233 25.93 21.61 6.87
N LYS A 234 25.81 22.68 7.68
CA LYS A 234 25.40 22.57 9.10
C LYS A 234 24.00 21.96 9.25
N ALA A 235 23.04 22.36 8.41
CA ALA A 235 21.71 21.77 8.41
C ALA A 235 21.74 20.28 8.02
N LEU A 236 22.57 19.91 7.04
CA LEU A 236 22.79 18.52 6.63
C LEU A 236 23.48 17.72 7.73
N THR A 237 24.51 18.25 8.39
CA THR A 237 25.20 17.61 9.52
C THR A 237 24.25 17.35 10.67
N VAL A 238 23.39 18.31 11.03
CA VAL A 238 22.36 18.11 12.08
C VAL A 238 21.33 17.05 11.67
N ALA A 239 20.96 16.99 10.39
CA ALA A 239 20.09 15.93 9.86
C ALA A 239 20.80 14.57 9.84
N PHE A 240 22.10 14.54 9.55
CA PHE A 240 22.95 13.35 9.53
C PHE A 240 23.24 12.83 10.93
N GLU A 241 23.47 13.70 11.92
CA GLU A 241 23.60 13.35 13.34
C GLU A 241 22.28 12.81 13.89
N LYS A 242 21.15 13.44 13.58
CA LYS A 242 19.81 12.89 13.88
C LYS A 242 19.59 11.55 13.20
N ARG A 243 20.13 11.34 11.98
CA ARG A 243 20.09 10.08 11.25
C ARG A 243 21.01 9.03 11.86
N ILE A 244 22.24 9.37 12.27
CA ILE A 244 23.19 8.47 12.96
C ILE A 244 22.60 8.02 14.29
N HIS A 245 21.97 8.93 15.05
CA HIS A 245 21.21 8.59 16.24
C HIS A 245 19.92 7.80 15.96
N ALA A 246 19.45 7.79 14.70
CA ALA A 246 18.34 6.98 14.21
C ALA A 246 18.79 5.77 13.36
N LEU A 247 20.11 5.55 13.20
CA LEU A 247 20.64 4.40 12.49
C LEU A 247 20.66 3.23 13.47
N PRO A 248 20.15 2.08 13.04
CA PRO A 248 20.13 0.90 13.89
C PRO A 248 21.55 0.38 14.12
N ASP A 249 22.04 0.40 15.36
CA ASP A 249 22.92 -0.69 15.82
C ASP A 249 22.23 -2.04 15.51
N SER A 250 22.96 -3.16 15.45
CA SER A 250 22.38 -4.52 15.30
C SER A 250 20.99 -4.65 15.96
N PRO A 251 19.99 -5.31 15.34
CA PRO A 251 18.64 -5.45 15.91
C PRO A 251 18.62 -5.91 17.38
N LEU A 252 19.64 -6.68 17.78
CA LEU A 252 19.86 -7.12 19.15
C LEU A 252 20.29 -5.98 20.10
N VAL A 253 21.14 -5.07 19.62
CA VAL A 253 21.61 -3.89 20.35
C VAL A 253 20.52 -2.82 20.43
N GLN A 254 19.74 -2.59 19.38
CA GLN A 254 18.56 -1.71 19.43
C GLN A 254 17.49 -2.24 20.37
N LYS A 255 17.22 -3.56 20.35
CA LYS A 255 16.30 -4.19 21.31
C LYS A 255 16.80 -3.98 22.73
N THR A 256 18.10 -4.15 22.97
CA THR A 256 18.72 -3.94 24.28
C THR A 256 18.65 -2.48 24.72
N ASN A 257 18.91 -1.54 23.80
CA ASN A 257 18.86 -0.09 24.05
C ASN A 257 17.42 0.40 24.26
N LEU A 258 16.46 -0.12 23.50
CA LEU A 258 15.04 0.20 23.62
C LEU A 258 14.46 -0.36 24.93
N GLU A 259 14.79 -1.60 25.29
CA GLU A 259 14.41 -2.16 26.60
C GLU A 259 15.08 -1.37 27.74
N ALA A 260 16.35 -0.98 27.61
CA ALA A 260 17.00 -0.12 28.59
C ALA A 260 16.35 1.28 28.69
N LEU A 261 15.87 1.84 27.58
CA LEU A 261 15.14 3.12 27.55
C LEU A 261 13.74 2.99 28.16
N LYS A 262 13.01 1.90 27.87
CA LYS A 262 11.74 1.57 28.52
C LYS A 262 11.92 1.40 30.02
N ASP A 263 13.00 0.78 30.46
CA ASP A 263 13.34 0.59 31.87
C ASP A 263 13.64 1.90 32.57
N LYS A 264 14.45 2.76 31.94
CA LYS A 264 14.74 4.12 32.43
C LYS A 264 13.47 4.97 32.49
N LEU A 265 12.62 4.89 31.48
CA LEU A 265 11.36 5.63 31.44
C LEU A 265 10.38 5.15 32.50
N ALA A 266 10.23 3.84 32.68
CA ALA A 266 9.39 3.28 33.74
C ALA A 266 9.90 3.69 35.13
N LEU A 267 11.22 3.66 35.33
CA LEU A 267 11.85 4.14 36.58
C LEU A 267 11.56 5.63 36.80
N ALA A 268 11.74 6.47 35.77
CA ALA A 268 11.47 7.91 35.87
C ALA A 268 9.98 8.22 36.14
N LEU A 269 9.06 7.50 35.49
CA LEU A 269 7.62 7.60 35.74
C LEU A 269 7.25 7.15 37.15
N TYR A 270 7.88 6.08 37.62
CA TYR A 270 7.72 5.57 38.98
C TYR A 270 8.24 6.58 40.01
N GLU A 271 9.44 7.12 39.84
CA GLU A 271 10.03 8.15 40.69
C GLU A 271 9.22 9.45 40.71
N LYS A 272 8.72 9.88 39.54
CA LYS A 272 7.79 11.01 39.44
C LYS A 272 6.54 10.74 40.30
N GLN A 273 5.94 9.56 40.18
CA GLN A 273 4.77 9.19 40.96
C GLN A 273 5.08 9.14 42.47
N GLN A 274 6.30 8.73 42.85
CA GLN A 274 6.75 8.76 44.25
C GLN A 274 6.94 10.16 44.79
N MET A 275 7.58 11.03 44.01
CA MET A 275 7.72 12.44 44.37
C MET A 275 6.35 13.07 44.55
N GLU A 276 5.41 12.87 43.62
CA GLU A 276 4.04 13.42 43.71
C GLU A 276 3.24 12.87 44.90
N LYS A 277 3.49 11.62 45.30
CA LYS A 277 2.89 11.00 46.48
C LYS A 277 3.61 11.35 47.78
N SER A 278 4.83 11.87 47.72
CA SER A 278 5.67 12.14 48.90
C SER A 278 5.05 13.15 49.85
N LEU A 279 5.43 13.03 51.13
CA LEU A 279 5.01 13.97 52.17
C LEU A 279 5.38 15.41 51.81
N TYR A 280 6.62 15.62 51.35
CA TYR A 280 7.16 16.95 51.07
C TYR A 280 6.47 17.62 49.88
N TYR A 281 6.21 16.87 48.80
CA TYR A 281 5.47 17.39 47.66
C TYR A 281 4.03 17.75 48.04
N ARG A 282 3.32 16.89 48.80
CA ARG A 282 1.97 17.20 49.25
C ARG A 282 1.92 18.41 50.17
N LEU A 283 2.90 18.57 51.08
CA LEU A 283 3.03 19.76 51.92
C LEU A 283 3.29 21.01 51.07
N GLY A 284 4.26 20.95 50.15
CA GLY A 284 4.61 22.07 49.26
C GLY A 284 3.47 22.50 48.35
N LYS A 285 2.78 21.54 47.72
CA LYS A 285 1.59 21.79 46.90
C LYS A 285 0.46 22.43 47.73
N THR A 286 0.20 21.91 48.92
CA THR A 286 -0.84 22.44 49.82
C THR A 286 -0.53 23.89 50.24
N LEU A 287 0.73 24.21 50.54
CA LEU A 287 1.17 25.56 50.87
C LEU A 287 1.08 26.51 49.67
N ALA A 288 1.48 26.05 48.48
CA ALA A 288 1.41 26.84 47.25
C ALA A 288 -0.05 27.17 46.85
N GLU A 289 -0.96 26.19 46.96
CA GLU A 289 -2.40 26.39 46.72
C GLU A 289 -3.05 27.32 47.74
N ALA A 290 -2.66 27.21 49.01
CA ALA A 290 -3.12 28.11 50.06
C ALA A 290 -2.68 29.56 49.81
N LYS A 291 -1.45 29.76 49.33
CA LYS A 291 -0.92 31.08 48.95
C LYS A 291 -1.68 31.71 47.78
N ARG A 292 -2.12 30.90 46.80
CA ARG A 292 -2.87 31.38 45.62
C ARG A 292 -4.30 31.82 45.94
N SER A 293 -4.94 31.22 46.94
CA SER A 293 -6.37 31.43 47.25
C SER A 293 -6.64 32.40 48.42
N LYS A 294 -5.63 33.20 48.80
CA LYS A 294 -5.63 34.22 49.87
C LYS A 294 -6.43 33.82 51.12
N LEU A 295 -7.70 34.23 51.25
CA LEU A 295 -8.53 34.02 52.43
C LEU A 295 -9.02 32.57 52.59
N ALA A 296 -9.55 31.94 51.52
CA ALA A 296 -10.05 30.56 51.57
C ALA A 296 -8.91 29.53 51.73
N GLY A 297 -7.74 29.86 51.19
CA GLY A 297 -6.52 29.07 51.35
C GLY A 297 -6.01 29.06 52.79
N LEU A 298 -5.98 30.22 53.45
CA LEU A 298 -5.51 30.35 54.83
C LEU A 298 -6.40 29.60 55.83
N LEU A 299 -7.73 29.67 55.65
CA LEU A 299 -8.70 29.04 56.54
C LEU A 299 -8.72 27.50 56.42
N SER A 300 -8.48 26.97 55.22
CA SER A 300 -8.49 25.51 54.97
C SER A 300 -7.13 24.83 55.23
N LEU A 301 -6.05 25.60 55.34
CA LEU A 301 -4.69 25.08 55.49
C LEU A 301 -4.49 24.21 56.76
N PRO A 302 -4.94 24.61 57.97
CA PRO A 302 -4.75 23.79 59.18
C PRO A 302 -5.40 22.40 59.05
N GLN A 303 -6.62 22.33 58.49
CA GLN A 303 -7.33 21.07 58.25
C GLN A 303 -6.59 20.17 57.25
N LYS A 304 -6.07 20.75 56.15
CA LYS A 304 -5.29 20.00 55.15
C LYS A 304 -3.97 19.46 55.74
N LEU A 305 -3.29 20.25 56.58
CA LEU A 305 -2.06 19.82 57.26
C LEU A 305 -2.32 18.70 58.29
N ILE A 306 -3.43 18.76 59.03
CA ILE A 306 -3.85 17.69 59.95
C ILE A 306 -4.12 16.38 59.18
N LYS A 307 -4.81 16.45 58.03
CA LYS A 307 -5.04 15.28 57.15
C LYS A 307 -3.73 14.68 56.64
N ILE A 308 -2.77 15.51 56.23
CA ILE A 308 -1.45 15.05 55.79
C ILE A 308 -0.69 14.37 56.96
N ARG A 309 -0.73 14.95 58.16
CA ARG A 309 -0.12 14.36 59.36
C ARG A 309 -0.76 13.02 59.76
N ALA A 310 -2.08 12.91 59.65
CA ALA A 310 -2.81 11.67 59.88
C ALA A 310 -2.47 10.60 58.83
N ALA A 311 -2.34 10.98 57.55
CA ALA A 311 -1.89 10.08 56.49
C ALA A 311 -0.45 9.59 56.71
N LYS A 312 0.43 10.46 57.26
CA LYS A 312 1.81 10.09 57.65
C LYS A 312 1.83 9.05 58.75
N ARG A 313 1.02 9.24 59.81
CA ARG A 313 0.91 8.26 60.90
C ARG A 313 0.36 6.91 60.46
N LYS A 314 -0.40 6.86 59.36
CA LYS A 314 -0.99 5.63 58.79
C LYS A 314 -0.10 4.96 57.72
N GLY A 315 1.16 5.37 57.55
CA GLY A 315 2.06 4.78 56.55
C GLY A 315 1.63 5.00 55.10
N LYS A 316 0.70 5.93 54.81
CA LYS A 316 0.18 6.15 53.43
C LYS A 316 1.19 6.79 52.47
N PHE A 317 2.39 7.06 52.95
CA PHE A 317 3.52 7.59 52.18
C PHE A 317 4.62 6.54 51.96
N ASP A 318 4.44 5.33 52.51
CA ASP A 318 5.30 4.19 52.24
C ASP A 318 4.90 3.57 50.91
N VAL A 319 5.91 3.23 50.11
CA VAL A 319 5.69 2.85 48.72
C VAL A 319 6.30 1.47 48.50
N PRO A 320 5.52 0.50 47.99
CA PRO A 320 6.05 -0.80 47.63
C PRO A 320 7.04 -0.69 46.47
N PRO A 321 8.10 -1.52 46.39
CA PRO A 321 9.07 -1.49 45.30
C PRO A 321 8.41 -1.72 43.93
N MET A 322 9.03 -1.19 42.87
CA MET A 322 8.53 -1.33 41.51
C MET A 322 8.63 -2.80 41.05
N ASP A 323 7.47 -3.45 40.89
CA ASP A 323 7.36 -4.77 40.27
C ASP A 323 7.04 -4.66 38.76
N ASN A 324 7.04 -5.80 38.07
CA ASN A 324 6.78 -5.85 36.63
C ASN A 324 5.36 -5.40 36.25
N ALA A 325 4.37 -5.62 37.11
CA ALA A 325 2.98 -5.21 36.85
C ALA A 325 2.81 -3.69 36.95
N ILE A 326 3.47 -3.05 37.93
CA ILE A 326 3.53 -1.60 38.10
C ILE A 326 4.29 -0.96 36.93
N LYS A 327 5.44 -1.53 36.55
CA LYS A 327 6.24 -1.08 35.40
C LYS A 327 5.41 -1.08 34.12
N GLN A 328 4.70 -2.17 33.84
CA GLN A 328 3.88 -2.30 32.63
C GLN A 328 2.72 -1.30 32.62
N ARG A 329 1.99 -1.14 33.75
CA ARG A 329 0.91 -0.15 33.86
C ARG A 329 1.41 1.28 33.65
N LEU A 330 2.60 1.64 34.13
CA LEU A 330 3.17 2.98 33.96
C LEU A 330 3.56 3.26 32.50
N LEU A 331 4.10 2.26 31.79
CA LEU A 331 4.42 2.37 30.37
C LEU A 331 3.17 2.47 29.50
N GLU A 332 2.12 1.70 29.81
CA GLU A 332 0.83 1.76 29.11
C GLU A 332 0.14 3.13 29.27
N GLN A 333 0.28 3.78 30.44
CA GLN A 333 -0.25 5.13 30.68
C GLN A 333 0.35 6.21 29.77
N VAL A 334 1.54 5.97 29.23
CA VAL A 334 2.22 6.88 28.28
C VAL A 334 2.20 6.35 26.84
N GLY A 335 1.35 5.35 26.56
CA GLY A 335 1.14 4.80 25.21
C GLY A 335 2.23 3.84 24.74
N ILE A 336 3.05 3.30 25.64
CA ILE A 336 4.06 2.28 25.31
C ILE A 336 3.48 0.91 25.62
N PHE A 337 3.14 0.18 24.57
CA PHE A 337 2.65 -1.20 24.62
C PHE A 337 3.78 -2.14 24.20
N ASN A 338 3.77 -3.37 24.70
CA ASN A 338 4.72 -4.38 24.22
C ASN A 338 4.42 -4.72 22.76
N GLU A 339 5.44 -4.71 21.90
CA GLU A 339 5.38 -5.43 20.62
C GLU A 339 5.13 -6.91 20.92
N ALA A 340 4.29 -7.56 20.10
CA ALA A 340 3.97 -8.98 20.24
C ALA A 340 5.27 -9.77 20.45
N ARG A 341 5.39 -10.39 21.62
CA ARG A 341 6.53 -11.24 21.92
C ARG A 341 6.42 -12.44 20.99
N PRO A 342 7.46 -12.80 20.21
CA PRO A 342 7.43 -13.98 19.33
C PRO A 342 7.10 -15.31 20.04
N ASN A 343 7.17 -15.34 21.38
CA ASN A 343 6.84 -16.50 22.20
C ASN A 343 5.38 -16.49 22.75
N GLU A 344 4.57 -15.50 22.38
CA GLU A 344 3.18 -15.32 22.84
C GLU A 344 2.18 -15.28 21.67
N GLU A 345 2.55 -15.83 20.50
CA GLU A 345 1.63 -15.91 19.36
C GLU A 345 0.42 -16.80 19.65
N VAL A 346 -0.78 -16.32 19.27
CA VAL A 346 -2.03 -17.08 19.39
C VAL A 346 -2.09 -18.10 18.26
N THR A 347 -1.63 -19.31 18.54
CA THR A 347 -1.62 -20.42 17.58
C THR A 347 -2.84 -21.34 17.72
N TRP A 348 -3.10 -22.11 16.67
CA TRP A 348 -4.15 -23.13 16.66
C TRP A 348 -3.57 -24.47 16.27
N PRO A 349 -4.15 -25.59 16.76
CA PRO A 349 -3.85 -26.89 16.17
C PRO A 349 -4.32 -26.90 14.72
N GLY A 350 -3.57 -27.57 13.85
CA GLY A 350 -4.01 -27.84 12.48
C GLY A 350 -5.38 -28.52 12.47
N PHE A 351 -6.24 -28.11 11.55
CA PHE A 351 -7.54 -28.73 11.39
C PHE A 351 -7.39 -30.16 10.88
N GLU A 352 -8.04 -31.11 11.54
CA GLU A 352 -8.04 -32.52 11.17
C GLU A 352 -9.39 -32.88 10.53
N PRO A 353 -9.46 -33.01 9.20
CA PRO A 353 -10.69 -33.35 8.50
C PRO A 353 -11.10 -34.79 8.78
N ARG A 354 -12.39 -35.00 9.02
CA ARG A 354 -12.99 -36.34 9.18
C ARG A 354 -13.57 -36.90 7.88
N ALA A 355 -13.61 -36.08 6.83
CA ALA A 355 -14.15 -36.48 5.55
C ALA A 355 -13.19 -37.44 4.84
N ARG A 356 -13.76 -38.42 4.13
CA ARG A 356 -13.00 -39.29 3.22
C ARG A 356 -12.76 -38.55 1.91
N LEU A 357 -11.61 -38.81 1.29
CA LEU A 357 -11.32 -38.35 -0.06
C LEU A 357 -12.27 -39.04 -1.05
N ARG A 358 -12.80 -38.30 -2.03
CA ARG A 358 -13.72 -38.82 -3.05
C ARG A 358 -13.02 -38.93 -4.40
N ASN A 359 -13.56 -39.78 -5.28
CA ASN A 359 -13.12 -39.96 -6.67
C ASN A 359 -11.59 -40.11 -6.86
N GLN A 360 -10.91 -40.82 -5.94
CA GLN A 360 -9.45 -40.97 -5.99
C GLN A 360 -8.95 -41.85 -7.15
N HIS A 361 -9.87 -42.40 -7.95
CA HIS A 361 -9.56 -43.07 -9.21
C HIS A 361 -9.44 -42.08 -10.39
N ILE A 362 -9.86 -40.82 -10.22
CA ILE A 362 -9.72 -39.75 -11.21
C ILE A 362 -8.42 -39.02 -10.90
N ASN A 363 -7.40 -39.26 -11.72
CA ASN A 363 -6.10 -38.62 -11.57
C ASN A 363 -6.07 -37.27 -12.30
N ILE A 364 -5.69 -36.22 -11.57
CA ILE A 364 -5.51 -34.87 -12.10
C ILE A 364 -4.10 -34.45 -11.72
N VAL A 365 -3.23 -34.26 -12.71
CA VAL A 365 -1.92 -33.65 -12.46
C VAL A 365 -2.15 -32.15 -12.30
N SER A 366 -1.46 -31.51 -11.34
CA SER A 366 -1.74 -30.12 -10.99
C SER A 366 -0.52 -29.27 -10.65
N ILE A 367 -0.60 -27.99 -10.96
CA ILE A 367 0.23 -26.93 -10.39
C ILE A 367 -0.71 -25.93 -9.72
N SER A 368 -0.66 -25.82 -8.40
CA SER A 368 -1.52 -24.91 -7.63
C SER A 368 -0.90 -24.45 -6.32
N ASP A 369 -1.42 -23.37 -5.76
CA ASP A 369 -1.10 -22.97 -4.39
C ASP A 369 -1.75 -23.95 -3.40
N LYS A 370 -1.12 -24.11 -2.22
CA LYS A 370 -1.58 -25.02 -1.15
C LYS A 370 -3.08 -24.89 -0.82
N PHE A 371 -3.58 -23.67 -0.84
CA PHE A 371 -4.98 -23.34 -0.62
C PHE A 371 -5.96 -24.03 -1.55
N THR A 372 -5.63 -24.09 -2.83
CA THR A 372 -6.47 -24.69 -3.87
C THR A 372 -6.33 -26.20 -3.84
N TYR A 373 -5.10 -26.70 -3.70
CA TYR A 373 -4.83 -28.12 -3.51
C TYR A 373 -5.65 -28.72 -2.34
N GLU A 374 -5.61 -28.09 -1.17
CA GLU A 374 -6.33 -28.57 0.02
C GLU A 374 -7.86 -28.57 -0.16
N CYS A 375 -8.39 -27.66 -0.98
CA CYS A 375 -9.83 -27.67 -1.31
C CYS A 375 -10.16 -28.79 -2.31
N PHE A 376 -9.31 -29.01 -3.31
CA PHE A 376 -9.63 -29.86 -4.46
C PHE A 376 -9.29 -31.35 -4.25
N ARG A 377 -8.35 -31.67 -3.35
CA ARG A 377 -7.97 -33.06 -3.05
C ARG A 377 -9.11 -33.96 -2.55
N TYR A 378 -10.21 -33.37 -2.09
CA TYR A 378 -11.41 -34.10 -1.67
C TYR A 378 -12.33 -34.47 -2.84
N GLU A 379 -12.16 -33.85 -4.01
CA GLU A 379 -13.02 -34.03 -5.19
C GLU A 379 -12.45 -35.01 -6.21
N ALA A 380 -11.12 -35.17 -6.26
CA ALA A 380 -10.40 -36.13 -7.10
C ALA A 380 -8.97 -36.37 -6.56
N ASN A 381 -8.20 -37.25 -7.19
CA ASN A 381 -6.79 -37.42 -6.87
C ASN A 381 -5.94 -36.35 -7.57
N PHE A 382 -5.71 -35.22 -6.87
CA PHE A 382 -4.82 -34.17 -7.34
C PHE A 382 -3.36 -34.53 -7.04
N ILE A 383 -2.55 -34.66 -8.09
CA ILE A 383 -1.15 -35.05 -8.04
C ILE A 383 -0.32 -33.80 -8.34
N PRO A 384 0.41 -33.23 -7.35
CA PRO A 384 1.27 -32.07 -7.58
C PRO A 384 2.44 -32.44 -8.49
N LEU A 385 2.56 -31.74 -9.63
CA LEU A 385 3.62 -31.96 -10.60
C LEU A 385 4.96 -31.38 -10.11
N THR A 386 6.05 -32.12 -10.29
CA THR A 386 7.41 -31.61 -10.06
C THR A 386 8.01 -31.04 -11.34
N LYS A 387 8.91 -30.06 -11.21
CA LYS A 387 9.56 -29.41 -12.35
C LYS A 387 10.61 -30.30 -13.00
N LYS A 388 11.22 -31.21 -12.23
CA LYS A 388 12.30 -32.08 -12.70
C LYS A 388 11.79 -33.30 -13.46
N ASN A 389 10.73 -33.95 -12.98
CA ASN A 389 10.25 -35.24 -13.50
C ASN A 389 8.84 -35.13 -14.08
N TRP A 390 8.45 -33.94 -14.55
CA TRP A 390 7.07 -33.67 -14.97
C TRP A 390 6.58 -34.68 -16.01
N LYS A 391 7.46 -35.13 -16.90
CA LYS A 391 7.10 -36.03 -18.01
C LYS A 391 6.77 -37.43 -17.50
N GLU A 392 7.67 -38.00 -16.70
CA GLU A 392 7.52 -39.32 -16.09
C GLU A 392 6.32 -39.34 -15.13
N GLU A 393 6.10 -38.26 -14.38
CA GLU A 393 4.96 -38.13 -13.47
C GLU A 393 3.62 -38.08 -14.23
N ILE A 394 3.54 -37.37 -15.37
CA ILE A 394 2.34 -37.36 -16.21
C ILE A 394 2.08 -38.75 -16.79
N ASP A 395 3.10 -39.43 -17.32
CA ASP A 395 2.95 -40.77 -17.88
C ASP A 395 2.50 -41.78 -16.80
N ALA A 396 3.11 -41.73 -15.62
CA ALA A 396 2.78 -42.62 -14.52
C ALA A 396 1.38 -42.35 -13.93
N ALA A 397 0.97 -41.08 -13.88
CA ALA A 397 -0.34 -40.69 -13.36
C ALA A 397 -1.49 -41.04 -14.31
N ASN A 398 -1.24 -41.10 -15.62
CA ASN A 398 -2.28 -41.24 -16.66
C ASN A 398 -3.50 -40.32 -16.39
N PRO A 399 -3.29 -38.99 -16.28
CA PRO A 399 -4.31 -38.09 -15.78
C PRO A 399 -5.41 -37.82 -16.81
N VAL A 400 -6.61 -37.55 -16.31
CA VAL A 400 -7.74 -37.15 -17.18
C VAL A 400 -7.62 -35.71 -17.66
N LEU A 401 -6.85 -34.88 -16.95
CA LEU A 401 -6.53 -33.49 -17.31
C LEU A 401 -5.28 -33.01 -16.56
N PHE A 402 -4.65 -31.96 -17.09
CA PHE A 402 -3.61 -31.20 -16.43
C PHE A 402 -4.17 -29.84 -15.97
N PHE A 403 -4.21 -29.61 -14.65
CA PHE A 403 -4.76 -28.40 -14.04
C PHE A 403 -3.65 -27.42 -13.64
N VAL A 404 -3.74 -26.18 -14.10
CA VAL A 404 -2.75 -25.14 -13.85
C VAL A 404 -3.45 -23.92 -13.27
N GLU A 405 -3.22 -23.60 -12.00
CA GLU A 405 -3.70 -22.39 -11.37
C GLU A 405 -2.66 -21.26 -11.50
N SER A 406 -3.10 -20.01 -11.69
CA SER A 406 -2.22 -18.83 -11.57
C SER A 406 -1.53 -18.78 -10.20
N ALA A 407 -0.24 -19.10 -10.16
CA ALA A 407 0.52 -19.20 -8.92
C ALA A 407 1.88 -18.50 -9.03
N TRP A 408 2.27 -17.82 -7.95
CA TRP A 408 3.61 -17.25 -7.80
C TRP A 408 4.62 -18.27 -7.26
N ASN A 409 4.13 -19.22 -6.45
CA ASN A 409 4.92 -20.20 -5.69
C ASN A 409 4.25 -21.60 -5.77
N GLY A 410 3.78 -22.00 -6.97
CA GLY A 410 2.99 -23.22 -7.16
C GLY A 410 3.68 -24.48 -6.66
N ASN A 411 2.89 -25.41 -6.10
CA ASN A 411 3.32 -26.66 -5.46
C ASN A 411 4.44 -26.45 -4.42
N ASP A 412 4.14 -25.61 -3.41
CA ASP A 412 5.05 -25.29 -2.30
C ASP A 412 6.43 -24.76 -2.74
N GLY A 413 6.47 -24.07 -3.88
CA GLY A 413 7.65 -23.37 -4.40
C GLY A 413 8.42 -24.11 -5.50
N GLU A 414 7.98 -25.31 -5.88
CA GLU A 414 8.55 -26.06 -7.01
C GLU A 414 8.46 -25.26 -8.33
N TRP A 415 7.38 -24.49 -8.51
CA TRP A 415 7.11 -23.70 -9.71
C TRP A 415 7.29 -22.19 -9.52
N THR A 416 8.10 -21.78 -8.53
CA THR A 416 8.30 -20.36 -8.19
C THR A 416 8.68 -19.51 -9.42
N TYR A 417 7.94 -18.43 -9.65
CA TYR A 417 8.09 -17.47 -10.76
C TYR A 417 7.99 -18.04 -12.19
N THR A 418 7.74 -19.34 -12.37
CA THR A 418 7.69 -19.96 -13.71
C THR A 418 6.56 -19.39 -14.56
N MET A 419 5.38 -19.18 -13.98
CA MET A 419 4.25 -18.60 -14.71
C MET A 419 4.43 -17.10 -14.98
N ALA A 420 4.90 -16.33 -14.00
CA ALA A 420 5.14 -14.90 -14.18
C ALA A 420 6.30 -14.59 -15.15
N SER A 421 7.23 -15.53 -15.32
CA SER A 421 8.32 -15.45 -16.30
C SER A 421 8.09 -16.37 -17.49
N TYR A 422 6.82 -16.66 -17.83
CA TYR A 422 6.48 -17.69 -18.81
C TYR A 422 7.30 -17.51 -20.08
N LYS A 423 7.26 -16.37 -20.76
CA LYS A 423 8.01 -16.09 -22.00
C LYS A 423 9.55 -16.24 -21.92
N LYS A 424 10.14 -16.39 -20.74
CA LYS A 424 11.60 -16.55 -20.52
C LYS A 424 11.95 -18.02 -20.25
N HIS A 425 13.24 -18.32 -20.12
CA HIS A 425 13.73 -19.70 -19.86
C HIS A 425 13.13 -20.36 -18.60
N LEU A 426 12.79 -19.56 -17.58
CA LEU A 426 12.10 -20.05 -16.37
C LEU A 426 10.74 -20.71 -16.66
N GLY A 427 10.13 -20.38 -17.80
CA GLY A 427 8.88 -20.94 -18.30
C GLY A 427 9.01 -22.20 -19.16
N ASP A 428 10.22 -22.57 -19.61
CA ASP A 428 10.44 -23.69 -20.53
C ASP A 428 9.82 -25.01 -20.01
N PRO A 429 10.03 -25.41 -18.74
CA PRO A 429 9.45 -26.66 -18.24
C PRO A 429 7.91 -26.68 -18.26
N LEU A 430 7.26 -25.54 -18.02
CA LEU A 430 5.80 -25.47 -18.04
C LEU A 430 5.28 -25.55 -19.48
N ARG A 431 5.92 -24.83 -20.42
CA ARG A 431 5.62 -24.94 -21.85
C ARG A 431 5.72 -26.39 -22.34
N ASP A 432 6.79 -27.07 -21.95
CA ASP A 432 7.06 -28.44 -22.39
C ASP A 432 6.05 -29.42 -21.80
N ALA A 433 5.69 -29.26 -20.52
CA ALA A 433 4.61 -30.03 -19.89
C ALA A 433 3.25 -29.83 -20.59
N ILE A 434 2.89 -28.58 -20.90
CA ILE A 434 1.66 -28.25 -21.62
C ILE A 434 1.67 -28.91 -23.01
N LYS A 435 2.74 -28.73 -23.80
CA LYS A 435 2.88 -29.35 -25.13
C LYS A 435 2.81 -30.87 -25.06
N TYR A 436 3.43 -31.46 -24.04
CA TYR A 436 3.42 -32.90 -23.85
C TYR A 436 2.01 -33.44 -23.59
N CYS A 437 1.29 -32.86 -22.64
CA CYS A 437 -0.12 -33.19 -22.37
C CYS A 437 -0.96 -33.13 -23.64
N LYS A 438 -0.83 -32.04 -24.41
CA LYS A 438 -1.55 -31.88 -25.69
C LYS A 438 -1.20 -32.96 -26.70
N SER A 439 0.08 -33.35 -26.83
CA SER A 439 0.48 -34.45 -27.72
C SER A 439 -0.05 -35.82 -27.29
N LYS A 440 -0.44 -35.97 -26.02
CA LYS A 440 -1.09 -37.16 -25.45
C LYS A 440 -2.62 -37.06 -25.42
N ASN A 441 -3.22 -36.00 -25.98
CA ASN A 441 -4.65 -35.69 -25.87
C ASN A 441 -5.15 -35.54 -24.43
N ILE A 442 -4.29 -35.11 -23.51
CA ILE A 442 -4.66 -34.75 -22.14
C ILE A 442 -5.05 -33.27 -22.14
N PRO A 443 -6.32 -32.91 -21.83
CA PRO A 443 -6.75 -31.51 -21.78
C PRO A 443 -5.98 -30.72 -20.74
N VAL A 444 -5.55 -29.51 -21.11
CA VAL A 444 -4.89 -28.57 -20.20
C VAL A 444 -5.88 -27.49 -19.78
N VAL A 445 -6.10 -27.38 -18.47
CA VAL A 445 -7.05 -26.44 -17.87
C VAL A 445 -6.28 -25.38 -17.08
N PHE A 446 -6.48 -24.11 -17.42
CA PHE A 446 -5.93 -22.99 -16.67
C PHE A 446 -6.99 -22.31 -15.81
N TRP A 447 -6.70 -21.99 -14.56
CA TRP A 447 -7.56 -21.17 -13.69
C TRP A 447 -6.82 -19.95 -13.15
N ASN A 448 -7.26 -18.75 -13.51
CA ASN A 448 -6.70 -17.51 -12.99
C ASN A 448 -7.47 -17.02 -11.75
N LYS A 449 -6.87 -17.26 -10.58
CA LYS A 449 -7.40 -16.85 -9.27
C LYS A 449 -7.06 -15.41 -8.88
N GLU A 450 -6.19 -14.74 -9.62
CA GLU A 450 -5.72 -13.38 -9.32
C GLU A 450 -6.33 -12.33 -10.28
N ASP A 451 -7.28 -12.73 -11.12
CA ASP A 451 -7.97 -11.82 -12.02
C ASP A 451 -8.88 -10.83 -11.27
N PRO A 452 -9.12 -9.64 -11.86
CA PRO A 452 -8.51 -9.14 -13.11
C PRO A 452 -7.10 -8.55 -12.91
N THR A 453 -6.62 -8.47 -11.66
CA THR A 453 -5.42 -7.70 -11.28
C THR A 453 -4.16 -8.23 -11.98
N ASN A 454 -4.08 -9.54 -12.21
CA ASN A 454 -2.89 -10.18 -12.77
C ASN A 454 -3.12 -10.83 -14.14
N TYR A 455 -4.15 -10.41 -14.87
CA TYR A 455 -4.41 -10.88 -16.23
C TYR A 455 -3.16 -10.81 -17.11
N ASP A 456 -2.53 -9.65 -17.22
CA ASP A 456 -1.40 -9.43 -18.14
C ASP A 456 -0.15 -10.24 -17.74
N VAL A 457 -0.07 -10.68 -16.48
CA VAL A 457 1.03 -11.52 -15.99
C VAL A 457 0.87 -12.96 -16.47
N PHE A 458 -0.37 -13.49 -16.47
CA PHE A 458 -0.63 -14.91 -16.66
C PHE A 458 -1.28 -15.25 -18.01
N ILE A 459 -1.70 -14.25 -18.80
CA ILE A 459 -2.39 -14.45 -20.07
C ILE A 459 -1.62 -15.32 -21.06
N ASP A 460 -0.29 -15.25 -21.08
CA ASP A 460 0.50 -16.07 -21.99
C ASP A 460 0.49 -17.56 -21.60
N VAL A 461 0.37 -17.89 -20.31
CA VAL A 461 0.16 -19.28 -19.87
C VAL A 461 -1.23 -19.75 -20.29
N ALA A 462 -2.24 -18.91 -20.04
CA ALA A 462 -3.62 -19.20 -20.37
C ALA A 462 -3.81 -19.47 -21.88
N ALA A 463 -3.13 -18.71 -22.74
CA ALA A 463 -3.21 -18.84 -24.19
C ALA A 463 -2.69 -20.18 -24.74
N ASP A 464 -1.84 -20.89 -23.99
CA ASP A 464 -1.33 -22.21 -24.39
C ASP A 464 -2.22 -23.37 -23.89
N CYS A 465 -3.22 -23.08 -23.05
CA CYS A 465 -4.14 -24.06 -22.45
C CYS A 465 -5.41 -24.26 -23.28
N ASP A 466 -6.15 -25.35 -23.05
CA ASP A 466 -7.35 -25.70 -23.82
C ASP A 466 -8.63 -25.09 -23.25
N TYR A 467 -8.71 -25.02 -21.92
CA TYR A 467 -9.80 -24.41 -21.18
C TYR A 467 -9.25 -23.36 -20.23
N ILE A 468 -9.92 -22.21 -20.18
CA ILE A 468 -9.55 -21.10 -19.30
C ILE A 468 -10.71 -20.83 -18.35
N PHE A 469 -10.38 -20.77 -17.08
CA PHE A 469 -11.27 -20.34 -16.03
C PHE A 469 -10.71 -19.07 -15.40
N THR A 470 -11.57 -18.13 -15.05
CA THR A 470 -11.18 -16.89 -14.38
C THR A 470 -12.12 -16.61 -13.21
N THR A 471 -11.58 -16.03 -12.14
CA THR A 471 -12.40 -15.62 -11.00
C THR A 471 -13.28 -14.41 -11.29
N ASP A 472 -12.97 -13.64 -12.33
CA ASP A 472 -13.72 -12.43 -12.69
C ASP A 472 -14.54 -12.61 -13.99
N GLY A 473 -15.86 -12.46 -13.89
CA GLY A 473 -16.77 -12.54 -15.04
C GLY A 473 -16.63 -11.38 -16.04
N ASN A 474 -16.09 -10.23 -15.63
CA ASN A 474 -15.97 -9.05 -16.49
C ASN A 474 -14.88 -9.18 -17.56
N ILE A 475 -13.97 -10.16 -17.42
CA ILE A 475 -12.78 -10.30 -18.25
C ILE A 475 -12.89 -11.43 -19.29
N LEU A 476 -14.04 -12.12 -19.35
CA LEU A 476 -14.25 -13.24 -20.28
C LEU A 476 -14.01 -12.85 -21.74
N ASP A 477 -14.57 -11.73 -22.19
CA ASP A 477 -14.44 -11.33 -23.61
C ASP A 477 -13.02 -10.86 -23.95
N LYS A 478 -12.31 -10.28 -22.98
CA LYS A 478 -10.87 -9.95 -23.11
C LYS A 478 -10.03 -11.21 -23.31
N TYR A 479 -10.31 -12.28 -22.55
CA TYR A 479 -9.67 -13.59 -22.75
C TYR A 479 -9.99 -14.17 -24.12
N LYS A 480 -11.28 -14.29 -24.47
CA LYS A 480 -11.72 -14.88 -25.75
C LYS A 480 -11.09 -14.18 -26.94
N SER A 481 -11.05 -12.85 -26.90
CA SER A 481 -10.39 -12.03 -27.93
C SER A 481 -8.90 -12.33 -28.07
N ARG A 482 -8.21 -12.60 -26.94
CA ARG A 482 -6.77 -12.87 -26.93
C ARG A 482 -6.41 -14.30 -27.35
N VAL A 483 -7.28 -15.29 -27.09
CA VAL A 483 -6.99 -16.71 -27.35
C VAL A 483 -7.70 -17.26 -28.59
N GLY A 484 -8.70 -16.55 -29.12
CA GLY A 484 -9.42 -16.92 -30.35
C GLY A 484 -10.37 -18.11 -30.19
N HIS A 485 -10.84 -18.41 -28.97
CA HIS A 485 -11.80 -19.49 -28.72
C HIS A 485 -12.72 -19.20 -27.52
N ASP A 486 -13.90 -19.83 -27.51
CA ASP A 486 -14.95 -19.58 -26.52
C ASP A 486 -14.88 -20.44 -25.24
N ARG A 487 -13.88 -21.32 -25.13
CA ARG A 487 -13.66 -22.18 -23.94
C ARG A 487 -13.09 -21.40 -22.75
N VAL A 488 -13.72 -20.27 -22.41
CA VAL A 488 -13.36 -19.36 -21.34
C VAL A 488 -14.58 -19.16 -20.44
N TYR A 489 -14.46 -19.48 -19.16
CA TYR A 489 -15.60 -19.52 -18.24
C TYR A 489 -15.29 -18.83 -16.91
N PRO A 490 -16.29 -18.21 -16.25
CA PRO A 490 -16.14 -17.75 -14.89
C PRO A 490 -16.10 -18.95 -13.94
N LEU A 491 -15.16 -18.96 -13.02
CA LEU A 491 -15.05 -19.91 -11.91
C LEU A 491 -14.67 -19.14 -10.65
N ALA A 492 -15.69 -18.81 -9.87
CA ALA A 492 -15.53 -18.15 -8.58
C ALA A 492 -14.85 -19.07 -7.57
N PHE A 493 -14.37 -18.50 -6.48
CA PHE A 493 -13.93 -19.29 -5.33
C PHE A 493 -15.10 -20.05 -4.69
N ALA A 494 -14.77 -21.11 -3.96
CA ALA A 494 -15.72 -21.89 -3.19
C ALA A 494 -15.07 -22.39 -1.89
N ALA A 495 -15.91 -22.74 -0.91
CA ALA A 495 -15.49 -23.44 0.29
C ALA A 495 -15.58 -24.96 0.07
N GLN A 496 -14.55 -25.69 0.49
CA GLN A 496 -14.58 -27.16 0.57
C GLN A 496 -15.23 -27.63 1.91
N PRO A 497 -16.44 -28.22 1.92
CA PRO A 497 -17.14 -28.60 3.15
C PRO A 497 -16.40 -29.60 4.04
N ALA A 498 -15.51 -30.42 3.47
CA ALA A 498 -14.68 -31.35 4.23
C ALA A 498 -13.79 -30.65 5.28
N ILE A 499 -13.30 -29.44 4.96
CA ILE A 499 -12.41 -28.65 5.82
C ILE A 499 -13.06 -27.36 6.32
N HIS A 500 -14.06 -26.82 5.62
CA HIS A 500 -14.82 -25.64 6.01
C HIS A 500 -16.25 -26.04 6.39
N ASN A 501 -16.50 -26.18 7.69
CA ASN A 501 -17.79 -26.61 8.23
C ASN A 501 -17.92 -26.12 9.67
N PRO A 502 -19.14 -25.99 10.23
CA PRO A 502 -19.33 -25.44 11.57
C PRO A 502 -18.94 -26.39 12.72
N ILE A 503 -18.41 -27.59 12.41
CA ILE A 503 -18.13 -28.62 13.41
C ILE A 503 -16.90 -28.19 14.23
N ARG A 504 -17.08 -28.09 15.56
CA ARG A 504 -16.02 -27.77 16.52
C ARG A 504 -15.63 -29.03 17.31
N ASP A 505 -14.33 -29.27 17.49
CA ASP A 505 -13.87 -30.35 18.37
C ASP A 505 -13.95 -29.92 19.85
N LYS A 506 -15.09 -30.22 20.49
CA LYS A 506 -15.35 -29.91 21.90
C LYS A 506 -14.32 -30.53 22.86
N ARG A 507 -13.62 -31.60 22.45
CA ARG A 507 -12.61 -32.26 23.31
C ARG A 507 -11.33 -31.43 23.43
N LYS A 508 -10.99 -30.65 22.39
CA LYS A 508 -9.81 -29.78 22.37
C LYS A 508 -9.97 -28.54 23.26
N LYS A 509 -11.19 -28.24 23.76
CA LYS A 509 -11.51 -27.09 24.64
C LYS A 509 -10.84 -25.79 24.18
N LEU A 510 -10.89 -25.53 22.88
CA LEU A 510 -10.26 -24.35 22.27
C LEU A 510 -10.98 -23.07 22.72
N PRO A 511 -10.24 -21.97 22.97
CA PRO A 511 -10.84 -20.68 23.32
C PRO A 511 -11.63 -20.11 22.14
N THR A 512 -12.59 -19.23 22.45
CA THR A 512 -13.29 -18.42 21.44
C THR A 512 -13.05 -16.95 21.74
N TYR A 513 -12.54 -16.22 20.75
CA TYR A 513 -12.26 -14.78 20.83
C TYR A 513 -13.33 -13.97 20.10
N GLU A 514 -13.36 -12.64 20.27
CA GLU A 514 -14.37 -11.81 19.62
C GLU A 514 -14.15 -11.61 18.12
N ILE A 515 -13.13 -10.85 17.73
CA ILE A 515 -12.96 -10.38 16.35
C ILE A 515 -11.61 -10.79 15.78
N CYS A 516 -11.60 -11.29 14.54
CA CYS A 516 -10.37 -11.62 13.81
C CYS A 516 -10.26 -10.86 12.49
N PHE A 517 -9.05 -10.38 12.18
CA PHE A 517 -8.64 -10.02 10.83
C PHE A 517 -7.40 -10.83 10.45
N ALA A 518 -7.41 -11.46 9.27
CA ALA A 518 -6.27 -12.23 8.77
C ALA A 518 -5.84 -11.69 7.40
N GLY A 519 -4.70 -11.00 7.34
CA GLY A 519 -4.28 -10.29 6.13
C GLY A 519 -2.86 -9.77 6.23
N SER A 520 -2.45 -9.03 5.20
CA SER A 520 -1.15 -8.34 5.19
C SER A 520 -1.40 -6.87 4.95
N TRP A 521 -0.54 -6.04 5.53
CA TRP A 521 -0.51 -4.61 5.23
C TRP A 521 0.28 -4.33 3.94
N TYR A 522 -0.08 -3.24 3.25
CA TYR A 522 0.54 -2.79 2.01
C TYR A 522 0.79 -1.28 2.11
N ASN A 523 2.06 -0.86 2.19
CA ASN A 523 2.42 0.56 2.26
C ASN A 523 2.44 1.25 0.90
N ASN A 524 2.73 0.53 -0.19
CA ASN A 524 2.89 1.08 -1.54
C ASN A 524 1.98 0.34 -2.55
N GLY A 525 1.42 1.08 -3.51
CA GLY A 525 0.76 0.51 -4.70
C GLY A 525 -0.63 -0.09 -4.49
N HIS A 526 -1.23 0.02 -3.29
CA HIS A 526 -2.54 -0.55 -2.97
C HIS A 526 -3.35 0.34 -2.02
N ASP A 527 -3.49 1.62 -2.34
CA ASP A 527 -4.15 2.60 -1.45
C ASP A 527 -5.60 2.25 -1.13
N THR A 528 -6.36 1.75 -2.10
CA THR A 528 -7.74 1.29 -1.87
C THR A 528 -7.80 0.19 -0.81
N ARG A 529 -6.89 -0.80 -0.90
CA ARG A 529 -6.80 -1.89 0.07
C ARG A 529 -6.42 -1.38 1.46
N ARG A 530 -5.52 -0.38 1.53
CA ARG A 530 -5.13 0.26 2.78
C ARG A 530 -6.32 0.96 3.44
N VAL A 531 -7.05 1.78 2.69
CA VAL A 531 -8.27 2.46 3.18
C VAL A 531 -9.29 1.44 3.67
N GLN A 532 -9.52 0.36 2.92
CA GLN A 532 -10.44 -0.70 3.36
C GLN A 532 -9.99 -1.40 4.64
N THR A 533 -8.69 -1.65 4.77
CA THR A 533 -8.12 -2.22 6.01
C THR A 533 -8.33 -1.26 7.18
N GLU A 534 -8.13 0.04 6.97
CA GLU A 534 -8.37 1.06 7.99
C GLU A 534 -9.84 1.12 8.42
N ILE A 535 -10.79 1.04 7.47
CA ILE A 535 -12.24 1.02 7.77
C ILE A 535 -12.58 -0.08 8.77
N VAL A 536 -12.17 -1.32 8.50
CA VAL A 536 -12.56 -2.47 9.33
C VAL A 536 -11.78 -2.51 10.65
N LEU A 537 -10.47 -2.19 10.63
CA LEU A 537 -9.66 -2.22 11.84
C LEU A 537 -10.02 -1.07 12.78
N ASP A 538 -10.10 0.18 12.31
CA ASP A 538 -10.48 1.32 13.16
C ASP A 538 -11.88 1.14 13.75
N GLY A 539 -12.80 0.51 13.01
CA GLY A 539 -14.13 0.16 13.49
C GLY A 539 -14.12 -0.88 14.63
N ALA A 540 -13.15 -1.80 14.65
CA ALA A 540 -13.09 -2.92 15.59
C ALA A 540 -12.13 -2.73 16.77
N MET A 541 -11.18 -1.79 16.71
CA MET A 541 -10.14 -1.56 17.74
C MET A 541 -10.66 -1.28 19.17
N HIS A 542 -11.95 -0.99 19.33
CA HIS A 542 -12.58 -0.78 20.63
C HIS A 542 -13.07 -2.08 21.32
N ARG A 543 -12.84 -3.24 20.68
CA ARG A 543 -13.20 -4.59 21.13
C ARG A 543 -11.95 -5.48 21.18
N GLU A 544 -12.12 -6.74 21.58
CA GLU A 544 -11.06 -7.75 21.46
C GLU A 544 -10.83 -8.10 19.99
N LEU A 545 -9.80 -7.48 19.40
CA LEU A 545 -9.40 -7.66 18.00
C LEU A 545 -8.06 -8.40 17.91
N HIS A 546 -8.06 -9.52 17.20
CA HIS A 546 -6.84 -10.24 16.82
C HIS A 546 -6.53 -10.01 15.33
N VAL A 547 -5.31 -9.62 15.05
CA VAL A 547 -4.76 -9.47 13.69
C VAL A 547 -3.70 -10.54 13.46
N TYR A 548 -3.93 -11.40 12.46
CA TYR A 548 -2.92 -12.32 11.95
C TYR A 548 -2.24 -11.71 10.72
N ASP A 549 -0.97 -11.29 10.87
CA ASP A 549 -0.16 -10.71 9.79
C ASP A 549 0.50 -11.83 8.98
N ARG A 550 -0.01 -12.08 7.76
CA ARG A 550 0.55 -13.14 6.88
C ARG A 550 2.02 -12.88 6.51
N MET A 551 2.46 -11.63 6.57
CA MET A 551 3.83 -11.21 6.24
C MET A 551 4.67 -10.92 7.49
N LEU A 552 4.22 -11.35 8.68
CA LEU A 552 4.90 -11.08 9.95
C LEU A 552 6.38 -11.49 9.92
N HIS A 553 6.64 -12.69 9.39
CA HIS A 553 7.98 -13.29 9.29
C HIS A 553 8.62 -13.17 7.91
N ALA A 554 8.06 -12.33 7.02
CA ALA A 554 8.62 -12.14 5.69
C ALA A 554 10.03 -11.54 5.79
N LYS A 555 11.02 -12.19 5.15
CA LYS A 555 12.41 -11.71 5.10
C LYS A 555 12.64 -10.65 4.03
N GLN A 556 11.83 -10.66 2.96
CA GLN A 556 11.94 -9.75 1.83
C GLN A 556 10.78 -8.75 1.81
N HIS A 557 11.07 -7.52 1.40
CA HIS A 557 10.10 -6.42 1.28
C HIS A 557 9.35 -6.09 2.58
N ARG A 558 9.86 -6.50 3.75
CA ARG A 558 9.17 -6.39 5.04
C ARG A 558 8.77 -4.95 5.34
N GLU A 559 9.62 -3.97 5.04
CA GLU A 559 9.34 -2.55 5.26
C GLU A 559 8.05 -2.07 4.58
N SER A 560 7.68 -2.68 3.45
CA SER A 560 6.44 -2.35 2.72
C SER A 560 5.19 -3.07 3.25
N ARG A 561 5.35 -3.95 4.25
CA ARG A 561 4.34 -4.88 4.78
C ARG A 561 4.02 -4.70 6.25
N ILE A 562 4.69 -3.77 6.93
CA ILE A 562 4.51 -3.54 8.37
C ILE A 562 3.20 -2.77 8.59
N PHE A 563 2.33 -3.31 9.44
CA PHE A 563 1.14 -2.60 9.90
C PHE A 563 1.51 -1.31 10.65
N PRO A 564 0.74 -0.22 10.52
CA PRO A 564 0.92 1.00 11.28
C PRO A 564 0.98 0.77 12.80
N ALA A 565 1.71 1.65 13.50
CA ALA A 565 1.91 1.57 14.95
C ALA A 565 0.60 1.41 15.74
N LYS A 566 -0.48 2.06 15.31
CA LYS A 566 -1.81 1.95 15.96
C LYS A 566 -2.40 0.54 15.94
N TYR A 567 -2.01 -0.32 15.00
CA TYR A 567 -2.52 -1.69 14.89
C TYR A 567 -1.59 -2.74 15.50
N GLN A 568 -0.33 -2.39 15.80
CA GLN A 568 0.66 -3.30 16.36
C GLN A 568 0.18 -4.03 17.64
N PRO A 569 -0.53 -3.37 18.58
CA PRO A 569 -1.02 -4.05 19.79
C PRO A 569 -2.03 -5.17 19.53
N PHE A 570 -2.65 -5.21 18.34
CA PHE A 570 -3.64 -6.21 17.97
C PHE A 570 -3.03 -7.38 17.19
N ILE A 571 -1.76 -7.30 16.79
CA ILE A 571 -1.09 -8.36 16.04
C ILE A 571 -0.75 -9.50 16.98
N VAL A 572 -1.33 -10.68 16.74
CA VAL A 572 -1.19 -11.85 17.61
C VAL A 572 -0.38 -12.99 16.98
N GLY A 573 0.18 -12.79 15.79
CA GLY A 573 1.06 -13.76 15.13
C GLY A 573 0.77 -13.94 13.65
N SER A 574 1.20 -15.07 13.11
CA SER A 574 0.83 -15.56 11.77
C SER A 574 0.35 -17.00 11.85
N LEU A 575 -0.46 -17.44 10.87
CA LEU A 575 -1.03 -18.79 10.85
C LEU A 575 -0.80 -19.45 9.49
N ASN A 576 -0.41 -20.72 9.54
CA ASN A 576 -0.48 -21.61 8.39
C ASN A 576 -1.95 -21.92 8.06
N TYR A 577 -2.19 -22.45 6.85
CA TYR A 577 -3.55 -22.63 6.35
C TYR A 577 -4.42 -23.54 7.22
N ASP A 578 -3.91 -24.69 7.62
CA ASP A 578 -4.58 -25.66 8.48
C ASP A 578 -4.94 -25.08 9.85
N GLN A 579 -4.07 -24.23 10.40
CA GLN A 579 -4.34 -23.49 11.63
C GLN A 579 -5.42 -22.42 11.42
N MET A 580 -5.40 -21.73 10.27
CA MET A 580 -6.42 -20.74 9.90
C MET A 580 -7.80 -21.39 9.77
N VAL A 581 -7.88 -22.59 9.19
CA VAL A 581 -9.13 -23.35 9.11
C VAL A 581 -9.69 -23.63 10.50
N THR A 582 -8.85 -23.99 11.49
CA THR A 582 -9.29 -24.07 12.89
C THR A 582 -9.74 -22.70 13.42
N ALA A 583 -8.95 -21.64 13.17
CA ALA A 583 -9.24 -20.29 13.62
C ALA A 583 -10.60 -19.77 13.13
N TYR A 584 -11.02 -20.10 11.90
CA TYR A 584 -12.33 -19.69 11.36
C TYR A 584 -13.51 -20.05 12.25
N ARG A 585 -13.39 -21.07 13.12
CA ARG A 585 -14.44 -21.51 14.05
C ARG A 585 -14.33 -20.92 15.46
N GLN A 586 -13.23 -20.24 15.76
CA GLN A 586 -12.87 -19.81 17.13
C GLN A 586 -12.94 -18.31 17.32
N TYR A 587 -13.63 -17.60 16.42
CA TYR A 587 -14.00 -16.21 16.58
C TYR A 587 -15.50 -16.03 16.44
N LYS A 588 -16.04 -15.01 17.11
CA LYS A 588 -17.45 -14.61 16.95
C LYS A 588 -17.68 -13.85 15.65
N LEU A 589 -16.65 -13.18 15.13
CA LEU A 589 -16.71 -12.37 13.92
C LEU A 589 -15.37 -12.36 13.19
N PHE A 590 -15.41 -12.37 11.86
CA PHE A 590 -14.25 -12.07 11.02
C PHE A 590 -14.44 -10.79 10.22
N LEU A 591 -13.34 -10.04 10.07
CA LEU A 591 -13.23 -8.88 9.21
C LEU A 591 -12.60 -9.29 7.87
N ASN A 592 -13.20 -8.85 6.77
CA ASN A 592 -12.71 -9.04 5.42
C ASN A 592 -12.58 -7.71 4.67
N ILE A 593 -11.73 -7.69 3.66
CA ILE A 593 -11.57 -6.58 2.72
C ILE A 593 -11.46 -7.14 1.30
N ASN A 594 -11.74 -6.33 0.28
CA ASN A 594 -11.76 -6.76 -1.11
C ASN A 594 -10.97 -5.81 -2.02
N THR A 595 -9.84 -6.29 -2.57
CA THR A 595 -9.06 -5.51 -3.54
C THR A 595 -9.88 -5.21 -4.80
N VAL A 596 -10.60 -6.22 -5.31
CA VAL A 596 -11.50 -6.12 -6.47
C VAL A 596 -12.91 -5.91 -5.94
N GLN A 597 -13.58 -4.85 -6.38
CA GLN A 597 -14.88 -4.43 -5.82
C GLN A 597 -16.02 -4.49 -6.84
N ASP A 598 -15.68 -4.40 -8.13
CA ASP A 598 -16.59 -4.23 -9.27
C ASP A 598 -16.78 -5.50 -10.11
N SER A 599 -16.16 -6.61 -9.71
CA SER A 599 -16.38 -7.89 -10.35
C SER A 599 -17.68 -8.54 -9.87
N PRO A 600 -18.50 -9.13 -10.77
CA PRO A 600 -19.72 -9.85 -10.41
C PRO A 600 -19.44 -11.22 -9.78
N THR A 601 -18.21 -11.72 -9.83
CA THR A 601 -17.86 -13.08 -9.36
C THR A 601 -16.58 -13.14 -8.52
N MET A 602 -15.72 -12.11 -8.56
CA MET A 602 -14.44 -12.10 -7.83
C MET A 602 -14.55 -11.34 -6.51
N PHE A 603 -14.20 -12.03 -5.43
CA PHE A 603 -13.91 -11.47 -4.11
C PHE A 603 -13.04 -12.44 -3.29
N SER A 604 -12.65 -12.01 -2.09
CA SER A 604 -11.79 -12.81 -1.21
C SER A 604 -12.35 -14.22 -0.96
N ARG A 605 -11.61 -15.26 -1.37
CA ARG A 605 -11.96 -16.68 -1.12
C ARG A 605 -12.33 -16.98 0.32
N ARG A 606 -11.70 -16.25 1.25
CA ARG A 606 -11.88 -16.41 2.69
C ARG A 606 -13.33 -16.18 3.12
N VAL A 607 -14.08 -15.33 2.42
CA VAL A 607 -15.49 -15.09 2.75
C VAL A 607 -16.28 -16.40 2.67
N PHE A 608 -16.10 -17.19 1.60
CA PHE A 608 -16.72 -18.51 1.51
C PHE A 608 -16.27 -19.45 2.63
N GLU A 609 -14.96 -19.49 2.91
CA GLU A 609 -14.39 -20.38 3.92
C GLU A 609 -14.92 -20.11 5.33
N ILE A 610 -14.97 -18.83 5.72
CA ILE A 610 -15.44 -18.41 7.05
C ILE A 610 -16.95 -18.69 7.17
N LEU A 611 -17.74 -18.29 6.18
CA LEU A 611 -19.19 -18.49 6.22
C LEU A 611 -19.55 -19.98 6.29
N ALA A 612 -18.84 -20.83 5.53
CA ALA A 612 -19.00 -22.28 5.63
C ALA A 612 -18.61 -22.84 7.00
N CYS A 613 -17.72 -22.18 7.74
CA CYS A 613 -17.41 -22.51 9.13
C CYS A 613 -18.45 -21.99 10.14
N GLY A 614 -19.51 -21.32 9.68
CA GLY A 614 -20.59 -20.79 10.51
C GLY A 614 -20.23 -19.52 11.28
N THR A 615 -19.19 -18.80 10.86
CA THR A 615 -18.75 -17.58 11.52
C THR A 615 -19.20 -16.35 10.71
N PRO A 616 -19.86 -15.37 11.34
CA PRO A 616 -20.25 -14.12 10.69
C PRO A 616 -19.05 -13.36 10.10
N VAL A 617 -19.30 -12.66 9.00
CA VAL A 617 -18.31 -11.81 8.32
C VAL A 617 -18.82 -10.37 8.23
N VAL A 618 -17.95 -9.42 8.54
CA VAL A 618 -18.09 -8.00 8.19
C VAL A 618 -17.04 -7.68 7.14
N SER A 619 -17.43 -7.03 6.04
CA SER A 619 -16.53 -6.79 4.92
C SER A 619 -16.73 -5.41 4.31
N THR A 620 -15.70 -4.89 3.65
CA THR A 620 -15.90 -3.78 2.69
C THR A 620 -16.61 -4.27 1.42
N HIS A 621 -17.13 -3.32 0.65
CA HIS A 621 -17.95 -3.56 -0.55
C HIS A 621 -17.31 -4.52 -1.57
N SER A 622 -18.16 -5.30 -2.24
CA SER A 622 -17.86 -6.09 -3.43
C SER A 622 -19.17 -6.46 -4.12
N ASP A 623 -19.26 -6.20 -5.42
CA ASP A 623 -20.43 -6.54 -6.23
C ASP A 623 -20.63 -8.05 -6.31
N GLY A 624 -19.56 -8.82 -6.45
CA GLY A 624 -19.61 -10.28 -6.46
C GLY A 624 -20.10 -10.86 -5.15
N MET A 625 -19.73 -10.28 -4.00
CA MET A 625 -20.29 -10.68 -2.72
C MET A 625 -21.80 -10.43 -2.66
N LYS A 626 -22.25 -9.24 -3.10
CA LYS A 626 -23.67 -8.92 -3.14
C LYS A 626 -24.43 -9.87 -4.08
N ALA A 627 -23.88 -10.16 -5.25
CA ALA A 627 -24.49 -11.03 -6.25
C ALA A 627 -24.60 -12.49 -5.79
N MET A 628 -23.56 -13.03 -5.14
CA MET A 628 -23.48 -14.45 -4.78
C MET A 628 -23.96 -14.77 -3.36
N LEU A 629 -23.86 -13.81 -2.43
CA LEU A 629 -24.12 -14.02 -0.99
C LEU A 629 -25.24 -13.13 -0.44
N GLY A 630 -25.74 -12.16 -1.21
CA GLY A 630 -26.83 -11.27 -0.79
C GLY A 630 -26.54 -10.57 0.55
N GLU A 631 -27.45 -10.72 1.50
CA GLU A 631 -27.37 -10.10 2.83
C GLU A 631 -26.65 -10.97 3.88
N HIS A 632 -26.06 -12.11 3.48
CA HIS A 632 -25.33 -12.98 4.43
C HIS A 632 -24.00 -12.39 4.93
N VAL A 633 -23.54 -11.28 4.36
CA VAL A 633 -22.34 -10.56 4.79
C VAL A 633 -22.68 -9.10 5.08
N SER A 634 -22.29 -8.62 6.25
CA SER A 634 -22.50 -7.23 6.62
C SER A 634 -21.47 -6.35 5.91
N ILE A 635 -21.94 -5.49 5.00
CA ILE A 635 -21.08 -4.56 4.27
C ILE A 635 -20.89 -3.27 5.05
N VAL A 636 -19.65 -2.79 5.12
CA VAL A 636 -19.29 -1.54 5.79
C VAL A 636 -18.57 -0.56 4.87
N ALA A 637 -19.00 0.70 4.88
CA ALA A 637 -18.46 1.76 4.01
C ALA A 637 -17.46 2.69 4.70
N ASP A 638 -17.54 2.83 6.03
CA ASP A 638 -16.67 3.68 6.82
C ASP A 638 -16.49 3.15 8.26
N LYS A 639 -15.57 3.76 9.02
CA LYS A 639 -15.25 3.34 10.40
C LYS A 639 -16.44 3.43 11.37
N ASN A 640 -17.38 4.35 11.17
CA ASN A 640 -18.53 4.52 12.05
C ASN A 640 -19.56 3.41 11.79
N ASN A 641 -19.75 3.07 10.51
CA ASN A 641 -20.58 1.95 10.09
C ASN A 641 -19.93 0.60 10.44
N ALA A 642 -18.60 0.51 10.40
CA ALA A 642 -17.83 -0.64 10.88
C ALA A 642 -17.80 -0.77 12.42
N LYS A 643 -18.19 0.27 13.16
CA LYS A 643 -18.24 0.23 14.61
C LYS A 643 -19.40 -0.65 15.08
N LEU A 644 -19.06 -1.86 15.51
CA LEU A 644 -20.03 -2.85 15.97
C LEU A 644 -20.72 -2.39 17.25
N LYS A 645 -22.04 -2.15 17.15
CA LYS A 645 -22.91 -1.95 18.32
C LYS A 645 -23.25 -3.33 18.90
N ASN A 646 -23.38 -3.36 20.24
CA ASN A 646 -23.42 -4.56 21.09
C ASN A 646 -24.06 -5.81 20.50
#